data_AF-A0A812LWV6-F1
#
_entry.id   AF-A0A812LWV6-F1
#
_cell.length_a   1.000
_cell.length_b   1.000
_cell.length_c   1.000
_cell.angle_alpha   90.00
_cell.angle_beta   90.00
_cell.angle_gamma   90.00
#
_symmetry.space_group_name_H-M   'P 1'
#
loop_
_entity.id
_entity.type
_entity.pdbx_description
1 polymer ?
#
loop_
_entity_poly.entity_id
_entity_poly.type
_entity_poly.pdbx_seq_one_letter_code
_entity_poly.pdbx_strand_id
1 'polypeptide(L)'
;MELTVDGDAGGLTLQELSPSCNIRDVQEELQRRCGVPVKQQLLTFSGAALGPSQTLGELDGSPLHLTSFAQLVKLSPLRLPATEQRGIQLNQLEALIRFLAERSCPSGLVPWHDRWGSRIFLKDLNLYHLADWVICPSTAEDKCSYVELIASDAEAQKPHWFVSHAWQEPVQDFLTCLRGHATVRQLEEEVAYWVCAYANNQHELGNDLRFNPRETSFFRAMQLCGGVLLVLDPLATPFDRVWCCFELAMALTDLVAPQGRFLLDIATVSQGAAELLTDGMVPSELKNEHCVCAGAGGKAKAKREETFPIELIQRALEIDIVAASASREVDKLRILNSIGGLPEEELDTNLPEPLPEERKESYQRVNRSLRSIFALASVSQVVSKDLKRLMPAICQALQEDSSRRSVHLSFANSLMFKDPDLLCIARALPPNLTDLLRLDLRSCHGLSDASVLELAGAIRRLGELRALFLDFYMCVRLTDASIHEIFTAMQGLEEMRELDINLRGLLKVSCSVLAPLTAALRTMPSLRKLHLNLAQTRQSAKAAEQLTQTLEQLAQLQILKLYFTDCPLVDDAAASSLGKSLSGMALHESILCFSGTAITDAGMAGLCQGLRCLAEMQRTTLRFRGCHRLTVASLQELGEAMSVLPLLQKLVVETGKCRQLPRSHARRFAGPCEQVLASPAFQRGVPDVPDQISDPSCSPSSCASQPLDPKAEAVVRLFQETGALEPEDLYAVLRALEPTLSQESYEQLEKAAESKDAEQILRWLLDVQA
;
A
#
# COMPACT_ATOMS: atom_id res chain seq x y z
N MET A 1 -48.99 -9.56 33.84
CA MET A 1 -47.60 -9.12 33.66
C MET A 1 -47.55 -8.22 32.43
N GLU A 2 -46.86 -7.07 32.46
CA GLU A 2 -46.70 -6.23 31.26
C GLU A 2 -45.55 -6.77 30.41
N LEU A 3 -45.74 -6.84 29.09
CA LEU A 3 -44.70 -7.21 28.13
C LEU A 3 -44.33 -5.99 27.30
N THR A 4 -43.06 -5.64 27.37
CA THR A 4 -42.40 -4.67 26.49
C THR A 4 -41.75 -5.41 25.33
N VAL A 5 -42.03 -4.98 24.10
CA VAL A 5 -41.45 -5.54 22.87
C VAL A 5 -40.49 -4.52 22.29
N ASP A 6 -39.29 -4.96 21.88
CA ASP A 6 -38.37 -4.12 21.11
C ASP A 6 -38.98 -3.80 19.72
N GLY A 7 -39.34 -2.53 19.48
CA GLY A 7 -39.90 -2.00 18.24
C GLY A 7 -41.28 -1.34 18.39
N ASP A 8 -41.80 -0.71 17.33
CA ASP A 8 -43.04 0.12 17.29
C ASP A 8 -44.37 -0.57 17.75
N ALA A 9 -44.30 -1.78 18.29
CA ALA A 9 -45.44 -2.46 18.89
C ALA A 9 -45.56 -2.07 20.37
N GLY A 10 -46.42 -1.08 20.66
CA GLY A 10 -46.78 -0.69 22.02
C GLY A 10 -47.04 -1.89 22.95
N GLY A 11 -46.77 -1.68 24.24
CA GLY A 11 -46.75 -2.75 25.26
C GLY A 11 -47.95 -3.69 25.17
N LEU A 12 -47.66 -5.00 25.13
CA LEU A 12 -48.66 -6.06 25.18
C LEU A 12 -48.93 -6.38 26.64
N THR A 13 -50.15 -6.20 27.11
CA THR A 13 -50.51 -6.65 28.46
C THR A 13 -50.86 -8.14 28.40
N LEU A 14 -50.02 -8.99 29.00
CA LEU A 14 -50.30 -10.43 29.18
C LEU A 14 -51.28 -10.61 30.35
N GLN A 15 -52.49 -10.07 30.23
CA GLN A 15 -53.55 -10.20 31.24
C GLN A 15 -54.18 -11.60 31.27
N GLU A 16 -53.91 -12.44 30.27
CA GLU A 16 -54.59 -13.73 30.05
C GLU A 16 -53.71 -14.96 30.35
N LEU A 17 -52.43 -14.79 30.70
CA LEU A 17 -51.53 -15.91 30.99
C LEU A 17 -51.52 -16.26 32.49
N SER A 18 -51.64 -17.55 32.78
CA SER A 18 -51.59 -18.10 34.15
C SER A 18 -50.18 -17.94 34.73
N PRO A 19 -50.01 -17.70 36.05
CA PRO A 19 -48.72 -17.78 36.71
C PRO A 19 -47.99 -19.13 36.54
N SER A 20 -48.73 -20.20 36.22
CA SER A 20 -48.18 -21.53 35.94
C SER A 20 -47.63 -21.69 34.52
N CYS A 21 -47.89 -20.74 33.61
CA CYS A 21 -47.33 -20.77 32.26
C CYS A 21 -45.81 -20.67 32.34
N ASN A 22 -45.14 -21.57 31.63
CA ASN A 22 -43.70 -21.49 31.45
C ASN A 22 -43.35 -20.52 30.31
N ILE A 23 -42.06 -20.19 30.16
CA ILE A 23 -41.60 -19.27 29.12
C ILE A 23 -41.89 -19.79 27.70
N ARG A 24 -41.86 -21.10 27.45
CA ARG A 24 -42.23 -21.66 26.14
C ARG A 24 -43.69 -21.38 25.81
N ASP A 25 -44.60 -21.53 26.77
CA ASP A 25 -46.02 -21.20 26.59
C ASP A 25 -46.20 -19.71 26.24
N VAL A 26 -45.44 -18.84 26.89
CA VAL A 26 -45.42 -17.39 26.61
C VAL A 26 -44.94 -17.13 25.17
N GLN A 27 -43.86 -17.77 24.74
CA GLN A 27 -43.33 -17.60 23.38
C GLN A 27 -44.33 -18.06 22.30
N GLU A 28 -45.05 -19.16 22.54
CA GLU A 28 -46.08 -19.67 21.64
C GLU A 28 -47.28 -18.73 21.53
N GLU A 29 -47.70 -18.13 22.64
CA GLU A 29 -48.73 -17.08 22.64
C GLU A 29 -48.25 -15.85 21.88
N LEU A 30 -46.99 -15.43 22.06
CA LEU A 30 -46.41 -14.30 21.34
C LEU A 30 -46.27 -14.57 19.84
N GLN A 31 -45.97 -15.80 19.43
CA GLN A 31 -46.01 -16.14 18.02
C GLN A 31 -47.42 -16.00 17.45
N ARG A 32 -48.45 -16.41 18.19
CA ARG A 32 -49.86 -16.28 17.76
C ARG A 32 -50.31 -14.82 17.66
N ARG A 33 -49.87 -13.94 18.57
CA ARG A 33 -50.28 -12.53 18.60
C ARG A 33 -49.44 -11.61 17.72
N CYS A 34 -48.12 -11.79 17.76
CA CYS A 34 -47.14 -10.88 17.17
C CYS A 34 -46.59 -11.39 15.85
N GLY A 35 -46.82 -12.67 15.51
CA GLY A 35 -46.26 -13.30 14.32
C GLY A 35 -44.77 -13.61 14.38
N VAL A 36 -44.08 -13.27 15.49
CA VAL A 36 -42.65 -13.56 15.66
C VAL A 36 -42.48 -15.05 15.96
N PRO A 37 -41.75 -15.82 15.14
CA PRO A 37 -41.54 -17.26 15.38
C PRO A 37 -40.85 -17.52 16.72
N VAL A 38 -41.29 -18.54 17.48
CA VAL A 38 -40.74 -18.88 18.82
C VAL A 38 -39.21 -18.93 18.84
N LYS A 39 -38.59 -19.57 17.84
CA LYS A 39 -37.12 -19.69 17.75
C LYS A 39 -36.37 -18.38 17.44
N GLN A 40 -37.09 -17.31 17.13
CA GLN A 40 -36.56 -15.97 16.92
C GLN A 40 -36.93 -15.02 18.08
N GLN A 41 -37.41 -15.57 19.20
CA GLN A 41 -37.77 -14.80 20.39
C GLN A 41 -36.78 -15.07 21.52
N LEU A 42 -36.25 -14.00 22.12
CA LEU A 42 -35.57 -14.04 23.41
C LEU A 42 -36.37 -13.22 24.42
N LEU A 43 -36.84 -13.89 25.48
CA LEU A 43 -37.49 -13.24 26.61
C LEU A 43 -36.48 -12.99 27.73
N THR A 44 -36.41 -11.75 28.18
CA THR A 44 -35.55 -11.34 29.31
C THR A 44 -36.39 -10.68 30.40
N PHE A 45 -35.89 -10.79 31.64
CA PHE A 45 -36.50 -10.21 32.82
C PHE A 45 -35.42 -9.66 33.73
N SER A 46 -35.55 -8.39 34.13
CA SER A 46 -34.57 -7.69 34.98
C SER A 46 -33.12 -7.88 34.51
N GLY A 47 -32.91 -7.90 33.19
CA GLY A 47 -31.58 -8.04 32.60
C GLY A 47 -31.04 -9.46 32.47
N ALA A 48 -31.80 -10.49 32.83
CA ALA A 48 -31.43 -11.89 32.70
C ALA A 48 -32.25 -12.59 31.60
N ALA A 49 -31.62 -13.48 30.83
CA ALA A 49 -32.33 -14.37 29.90
C ALA A 49 -33.13 -15.42 30.68
N LEU A 50 -34.36 -15.69 30.23
CA LEU A 50 -35.21 -16.68 30.87
C LEU A 50 -35.14 -18.04 30.14
N GLY A 51 -35.00 -19.10 30.92
CA GLY A 51 -35.03 -20.48 30.44
C GLY A 51 -36.45 -20.95 30.12
N PRO A 52 -36.62 -21.92 29.20
CA PRO A 52 -37.93 -22.34 28.70
C PRO A 52 -38.86 -22.92 29.77
N SER A 53 -38.30 -23.48 30.85
CA SER A 53 -39.05 -24.11 31.95
C SER A 53 -39.38 -23.18 33.11
N GLN A 54 -38.84 -21.95 33.16
CA GLN A 54 -39.15 -21.00 34.23
C GLN A 54 -40.62 -20.56 34.11
N THR A 55 -41.29 -20.37 35.23
CA THR A 55 -42.71 -20.00 35.24
C THR A 55 -42.92 -18.51 35.53
N LEU A 56 -44.02 -17.94 35.03
CA LEU A 56 -44.35 -16.53 35.28
C LEU A 56 -44.54 -16.21 36.77
N GLY A 57 -44.96 -17.19 37.58
CA GLY A 57 -45.12 -17.05 39.03
C GLY A 57 -43.80 -16.91 39.79
N GLU A 58 -42.67 -17.24 39.18
CA GLU A 58 -41.33 -17.03 39.76
C GLU A 58 -40.82 -15.59 39.60
N LEU A 59 -41.55 -14.74 38.84
CA LEU A 59 -41.16 -13.38 38.49
C LEU A 59 -41.90 -12.36 39.36
N ASP A 60 -41.25 -11.25 39.72
CA ASP A 60 -41.76 -10.25 40.69
C ASP A 60 -42.81 -9.27 40.13
N GLY A 61 -43.37 -9.56 38.94
CA GLY A 61 -44.36 -8.72 38.27
C GLY A 61 -43.78 -7.57 37.44
N SER A 62 -42.46 -7.35 37.45
CA SER A 62 -41.80 -6.40 36.55
C SER A 62 -42.01 -6.75 35.06
N PRO A 63 -41.86 -5.79 34.12
CA PRO A 63 -42.09 -6.06 32.71
C PRO A 63 -41.17 -7.13 32.14
N LEU A 64 -41.73 -8.06 31.37
CA LEU A 64 -40.96 -8.94 30.49
C LEU A 64 -40.50 -8.14 29.27
N HIS A 65 -39.36 -8.51 28.72
CA HIS A 65 -38.82 -7.87 27.54
C HIS A 65 -38.62 -8.89 26.41
N LEU A 66 -39.24 -8.65 25.25
CA LEU A 66 -39.09 -9.47 24.06
C LEU A 66 -38.07 -8.86 23.11
N THR A 67 -36.96 -9.57 22.90
CA THR A 67 -36.04 -9.34 21.79
C THR A 67 -36.46 -10.22 20.61
N SER A 68 -36.93 -9.61 19.53
CA SER A 68 -37.24 -10.32 18.27
C SER A 68 -36.02 -10.31 17.35
N PHE A 69 -35.56 -11.49 16.93
CA PHE A 69 -34.48 -11.66 15.94
C PHE A 69 -34.98 -11.72 14.49
N ALA A 70 -36.28 -11.61 14.24
CA ALA A 70 -36.88 -11.86 12.92
C ALA A 70 -36.33 -10.98 11.78
N GLN A 71 -35.88 -9.77 12.09
CA GLN A 71 -35.26 -8.85 11.11
C GLN A 71 -33.78 -9.15 10.85
N LEU A 72 -33.16 -9.95 11.72
CA LEU A 72 -31.72 -10.22 11.72
C LEU A 72 -31.41 -11.62 11.15
N VAL A 73 -32.21 -12.61 11.52
CA VAL A 73 -31.91 -14.03 11.26
C VAL A 73 -33.00 -14.69 10.43
N LYS A 74 -32.65 -15.79 9.76
CA LYS A 74 -33.61 -16.54 8.94
C LYS A 74 -34.41 -17.53 9.75
N LEU A 75 -35.49 -18.01 9.14
CA LEU A 75 -36.27 -19.12 9.68
C LEU A 75 -35.51 -20.43 9.61
N SER A 76 -34.77 -20.72 8.55
CA SER A 76 -34.03 -21.99 8.45
C SER A 76 -32.58 -21.70 8.11
N PRO A 77 -31.61 -22.28 8.82
CA PRO A 77 -30.20 -22.07 8.52
C PRO A 77 -29.83 -22.73 7.19
N LEU A 78 -28.96 -22.07 6.44
CA LEU A 78 -28.24 -22.69 5.35
C LEU A 78 -27.07 -23.47 5.95
N ARG A 79 -27.11 -24.81 5.88
CA ARG A 79 -26.05 -25.65 6.46
C ARG A 79 -24.77 -25.53 5.63
N LEU A 80 -23.69 -25.11 6.28
CA LEU A 80 -22.36 -24.95 5.70
C LEU A 80 -21.41 -25.89 6.46
N PRO A 81 -21.24 -27.15 6.03
CA PRO A 81 -20.52 -28.15 6.82
C PRO A 81 -19.06 -27.79 7.13
N ALA A 82 -18.38 -27.13 6.18
CA ALA A 82 -17.00 -26.67 6.35
C ALA A 82 -16.97 -25.34 7.12
N THR A 83 -16.59 -25.37 8.41
CA THR A 83 -16.50 -24.17 9.27
C THR A 83 -15.59 -23.10 8.67
N GLU A 84 -14.52 -23.50 7.99
CA GLU A 84 -13.58 -22.62 7.30
C GLU A 84 -14.22 -21.80 6.16
N GLN A 85 -15.38 -22.22 5.62
CA GLN A 85 -16.12 -21.51 4.57
C GLN A 85 -17.22 -20.60 5.11
N ARG A 86 -17.28 -20.39 6.43
CA ARG A 86 -18.32 -19.58 7.09
C ARG A 86 -17.84 -18.16 7.35
N GLY A 87 -17.48 -17.45 6.29
CA GLY A 87 -17.25 -16.00 6.36
C GLY A 87 -18.56 -15.26 6.62
N ILE A 88 -18.48 -14.13 7.33
CA ILE A 88 -19.59 -13.19 7.47
C ILE A 88 -19.35 -12.01 6.52
N GLN A 89 -20.37 -11.64 5.74
CA GLN A 89 -20.25 -10.50 4.83
C GLN A 89 -20.28 -9.18 5.59
N LEU A 90 -19.63 -8.15 5.03
CA LEU A 90 -19.62 -6.83 5.65
C LEU A 90 -21.04 -6.29 5.86
N ASN A 91 -21.90 -6.34 4.85
CA ASN A 91 -23.31 -5.93 4.95
C ASN A 91 -24.12 -6.71 6.02
N GLN A 92 -23.80 -7.97 6.28
CA GLN A 92 -24.42 -8.79 7.32
C GLN A 92 -24.01 -8.31 8.72
N LEU A 93 -22.74 -7.93 8.91
CA LEU A 93 -22.28 -7.28 10.14
C LEU A 93 -22.94 -5.91 10.33
N GLU A 94 -23.10 -5.13 9.27
CA GLU A 94 -23.79 -3.84 9.33
C GLU A 94 -25.25 -3.99 9.77
N ALA A 95 -25.96 -5.01 9.26
CA ALA A 95 -27.31 -5.33 9.68
C ALA A 95 -27.36 -5.68 11.17
N LEU A 96 -26.37 -6.45 11.67
CA LEU A 96 -26.23 -6.76 13.09
C LEU A 96 -26.02 -5.49 13.93
N ILE A 97 -25.10 -4.59 13.53
CA ILE A 97 -24.87 -3.35 14.29
C ILE A 97 -26.10 -2.43 14.25
N ARG A 98 -26.83 -2.36 13.12
CA ARG A 98 -28.10 -1.63 13.03
C ARG A 98 -29.14 -2.19 13.99
N PHE A 99 -29.27 -3.51 14.03
CA PHE A 99 -30.16 -4.22 14.97
C PHE A 99 -29.86 -3.88 16.44
N LEU A 100 -28.59 -3.74 16.81
CA LEU A 100 -28.20 -3.30 18.16
C LEU A 100 -28.56 -1.82 18.41
N ALA A 101 -28.30 -0.96 17.44
CA ALA A 101 -28.54 0.48 17.56
C ALA A 101 -30.02 0.81 17.76
N GLU A 102 -30.90 0.13 17.03
CA GLU A 102 -32.36 0.26 17.14
C GLU A 102 -32.91 -0.09 18.53
N ARG A 103 -32.14 -0.85 19.33
CA ARG A 103 -32.51 -1.25 20.71
C ARG A 103 -31.84 -0.42 21.78
N SER A 104 -30.95 0.49 21.40
CA SER A 104 -30.34 1.40 22.35
C SER A 104 -31.30 2.54 22.68
N CYS A 105 -31.46 2.85 23.97
CA CYS A 105 -32.22 4.02 24.37
C CYS A 105 -31.43 5.32 24.07
N PRO A 106 -32.03 6.53 24.19
CA PRO A 106 -31.33 7.78 23.91
C PRO A 106 -30.04 8.02 24.70
N SER A 107 -29.86 7.37 25.86
CA SER A 107 -28.61 7.42 26.63
C SER A 107 -27.55 6.42 26.16
N GLY A 108 -27.82 5.65 25.10
CA GLY A 108 -26.92 4.66 24.52
C GLY A 108 -26.87 3.32 25.25
N LEU A 109 -27.81 3.02 26.16
CA LEU A 109 -27.86 1.73 26.85
C LEU A 109 -28.72 0.74 26.07
N VAL A 110 -28.25 -0.50 25.94
CA VAL A 110 -29.06 -1.62 25.45
C VAL A 110 -29.90 -2.22 26.60
N PRO A 111 -30.91 -3.06 26.32
CA PRO A 111 -31.70 -3.72 27.37
C PRO A 111 -30.94 -4.82 28.13
N TRP A 112 -29.73 -5.18 27.68
CA TRP A 112 -28.95 -6.30 28.21
C TRP A 112 -27.96 -5.89 29.29
N HIS A 113 -27.55 -6.89 30.07
CA HIS A 113 -26.62 -6.73 31.19
C HIS A 113 -25.37 -7.57 30.98
N ASP A 114 -24.26 -7.12 31.54
CA ASP A 114 -23.02 -7.88 31.57
C ASP A 114 -23.09 -9.02 32.60
N ARG A 115 -22.04 -9.84 32.64
CA ARG A 115 -21.92 -10.96 33.58
C ARG A 115 -21.92 -10.57 35.06
N TRP A 116 -21.77 -9.29 35.37
CA TRP A 116 -21.80 -8.74 36.73
C TRP A 116 -23.14 -8.07 37.05
N GLY A 117 -24.10 -8.10 36.12
CA GLY A 117 -25.42 -7.51 36.30
C GLY A 117 -25.48 -6.00 36.08
N SER A 118 -24.49 -5.39 35.41
CA SER A 118 -24.55 -3.97 35.03
C SER A 118 -25.11 -3.81 33.62
N ARG A 119 -25.86 -2.72 33.39
CA ARG A 119 -26.38 -2.41 32.04
C ARG A 119 -25.23 -2.10 31.08
N ILE A 120 -25.36 -2.58 29.85
CA ILE A 120 -24.33 -2.41 28.82
C ILE A 120 -24.63 -1.14 27.99
N PHE A 121 -23.61 -0.32 27.76
CA PHE A 121 -23.67 0.73 26.74
C PHE A 121 -23.34 0.15 25.36
N LEU A 122 -24.05 0.60 24.33
CA LEU A 122 -23.85 0.15 22.95
C LEU A 122 -22.40 0.32 22.48
N LYS A 123 -21.76 1.44 22.86
CA LYS A 123 -20.35 1.74 22.55
C LYS A 123 -19.34 0.81 23.25
N ASP A 124 -19.76 0.12 24.31
CA ASP A 124 -18.92 -0.80 25.10
C ASP A 124 -19.36 -2.27 24.86
N LEU A 125 -20.36 -2.49 24.00
CA LEU A 125 -20.85 -3.82 23.66
C LEU A 125 -19.80 -4.52 22.82
N ASN A 126 -19.33 -5.69 23.27
CA ASN A 126 -18.27 -6.45 22.65
C ASN A 126 -18.75 -7.84 22.21
N LEU A 127 -17.85 -8.67 21.70
CA LEU A 127 -18.21 -9.95 21.12
C LEU A 127 -18.63 -11.00 22.17
N TYR A 128 -18.18 -10.88 23.43
CA TYR A 128 -18.72 -11.68 24.54
C TYR A 128 -20.20 -11.36 24.77
N HIS A 129 -20.55 -10.07 24.82
CA HIS A 129 -21.95 -9.65 24.97
C HIS A 129 -22.80 -10.10 23.78
N LEU A 130 -22.29 -10.01 22.55
CA LEU A 130 -22.99 -10.52 21.36
C LEU A 130 -23.19 -12.04 21.42
N ALA A 131 -22.20 -12.79 21.90
CA ALA A 131 -22.33 -14.22 22.07
C ALA A 131 -23.48 -14.57 23.02
N ASP A 132 -23.52 -13.93 24.18
CA ASP A 132 -24.51 -14.18 25.23
C ASP A 132 -25.92 -13.75 24.84
N TRP A 133 -26.06 -12.60 24.16
CA TRP A 133 -27.36 -11.95 23.97
C TRP A 133 -27.95 -12.07 22.57
N VAL A 134 -27.14 -12.40 21.55
CA VAL A 134 -27.60 -12.48 20.15
C VAL A 134 -27.25 -13.82 19.53
N ILE A 135 -25.98 -14.20 19.47
CA ILE A 135 -25.54 -15.38 18.73
C ILE A 135 -26.11 -16.65 19.36
N CYS A 136 -25.77 -16.94 20.62
CA CYS A 136 -26.21 -18.17 21.28
C CYS A 136 -27.74 -18.26 21.37
N PRO A 137 -28.48 -17.20 21.76
CA PRO A 137 -29.94 -17.26 21.80
C PRO A 137 -30.58 -17.49 20.43
N SER A 138 -30.13 -16.79 19.38
CA SER A 138 -30.73 -16.90 18.05
C SER A 138 -30.43 -18.24 17.37
N THR A 139 -29.30 -18.88 17.69
CA THR A 139 -28.91 -20.17 17.09
C THR A 139 -29.24 -21.40 17.95
N ALA A 140 -29.84 -21.22 19.13
CA ALA A 140 -30.05 -22.30 20.11
C ALA A 140 -30.94 -23.44 19.61
N GLU A 141 -32.05 -23.14 18.94
CA GLU A 141 -33.01 -24.17 18.48
C GLU A 141 -32.39 -25.05 17.37
N ASP A 142 -31.63 -24.43 16.45
CA ASP A 142 -31.03 -25.11 15.30
C ASP A 142 -29.60 -25.66 15.58
N LYS A 143 -28.98 -25.26 16.70
CA LYS A 143 -27.61 -25.61 17.12
C LYS A 143 -26.58 -25.44 15.99
N CYS A 144 -26.56 -24.25 15.41
CA CYS A 144 -25.69 -23.90 14.28
C CYS A 144 -24.83 -22.66 14.58
N SER A 145 -23.90 -22.36 13.68
CA SER A 145 -23.17 -21.09 13.71
C SER A 145 -24.07 -19.90 13.33
N TYR A 146 -23.66 -18.68 13.71
CA TYR A 146 -24.41 -17.47 13.35
C TYR A 146 -24.47 -17.27 11.83
N VAL A 147 -23.34 -17.52 11.14
CA VAL A 147 -23.25 -17.41 9.68
C VAL A 147 -24.23 -18.37 8.99
N GLU A 148 -24.32 -19.63 9.42
CA GLU A 148 -25.29 -20.58 8.85
C GLU A 148 -26.73 -20.08 9.00
N LEU A 149 -27.05 -19.42 10.11
CA LEU A 149 -28.40 -18.92 10.37
C LEU A 149 -28.77 -17.70 9.51
N ILE A 150 -27.80 -16.85 9.15
CA ILE A 150 -28.07 -15.63 8.36
C ILE A 150 -27.78 -15.79 6.86
N ALA A 151 -27.00 -16.81 6.46
CA ALA A 151 -26.54 -16.97 5.09
C ALA A 151 -27.69 -17.15 4.08
N SER A 152 -27.54 -16.54 2.90
CA SER A 152 -28.44 -16.70 1.75
C SER A 152 -27.87 -17.54 0.64
N ASP A 153 -26.57 -17.48 0.49
CA ASP A 153 -25.83 -18.15 -0.56
C ASP A 153 -24.54 -18.70 0.05
N ALA A 154 -24.17 -19.93 -0.31
CA ALA A 154 -22.99 -20.57 0.25
C ALA A 154 -21.70 -20.02 -0.35
N GLU A 155 -21.72 -19.67 -1.64
CA GLU A 155 -20.56 -19.15 -2.35
C GLU A 155 -20.17 -17.76 -1.84
N ALA A 156 -21.17 -16.90 -1.61
CA ALA A 156 -20.99 -15.58 -1.00
C ALA A 156 -20.35 -15.60 0.41
N GLN A 157 -20.40 -16.73 1.14
CA GLN A 157 -19.81 -16.85 2.47
C GLN A 157 -18.35 -17.31 2.46
N LYS A 158 -17.76 -17.63 1.30
CA LYS A 158 -16.34 -17.97 1.24
C LYS A 158 -15.49 -16.78 1.70
N PRO A 159 -14.70 -16.92 2.78
CA PRO A 159 -13.98 -15.80 3.34
C PRO A 159 -12.81 -15.40 2.43
N HIS A 160 -12.64 -14.08 2.26
CA HIS A 160 -11.52 -13.51 1.54
C HIS A 160 -10.37 -13.16 2.50
N TRP A 161 -10.72 -12.84 3.74
CA TRP A 161 -9.81 -12.42 4.79
C TRP A 161 -10.14 -13.10 6.11
N PHE A 162 -9.10 -13.54 6.80
CA PHE A 162 -9.19 -14.02 8.18
C PHE A 162 -9.08 -12.82 9.13
N VAL A 163 -9.83 -12.79 10.23
CA VAL A 163 -9.71 -11.71 11.23
C VAL A 163 -9.17 -12.24 12.54
N SER A 164 -7.99 -11.75 12.93
CA SER A 164 -7.39 -12.00 14.25
C SER A 164 -7.72 -10.83 15.17
N HIS A 165 -8.39 -11.10 16.30
CA HIS A 165 -8.83 -10.02 17.20
C HIS A 165 -9.14 -10.49 18.63
N ALA A 166 -9.28 -9.52 19.54
CA ALA A 166 -9.76 -9.74 20.90
C ALA A 166 -11.28 -9.56 20.98
N TRP A 167 -11.99 -10.49 21.63
CA TRP A 167 -13.45 -10.40 21.79
C TRP A 167 -13.90 -9.25 22.70
N GLN A 168 -12.97 -8.65 23.45
CA GLN A 168 -13.24 -7.54 24.36
C GLN A 168 -13.44 -6.20 23.62
N GLU A 169 -12.94 -6.10 22.38
CA GLU A 169 -13.09 -4.91 21.54
C GLU A 169 -14.57 -4.60 21.28
N PRO A 170 -14.99 -3.32 21.36
CA PRO A 170 -16.33 -2.91 20.96
C PRO A 170 -16.67 -3.32 19.52
N VAL A 171 -17.87 -3.86 19.32
CA VAL A 171 -18.28 -4.38 18.00
C VAL A 171 -18.49 -3.29 16.97
N GLN A 172 -18.75 -2.06 17.41
CA GLN A 172 -18.82 -0.87 16.54
C GLN A 172 -17.44 -0.49 16.01
N ASP A 173 -16.41 -0.56 16.86
CA ASP A 173 -15.03 -0.27 16.47
C ASP A 173 -14.50 -1.38 15.56
N PHE A 174 -14.80 -2.64 15.89
CA PHE A 174 -14.51 -3.79 15.04
C PHE A 174 -15.08 -3.62 13.62
N LEU A 175 -16.37 -3.27 13.48
CA LEU A 175 -16.98 -3.01 12.17
C LEU A 175 -16.31 -1.82 11.46
N THR A 176 -15.93 -0.77 12.20
CA THR A 176 -15.23 0.39 11.65
C THR A 176 -13.89 -0.01 11.04
N CYS A 177 -13.12 -0.85 11.73
CA CYS A 177 -11.87 -1.44 11.22
C CYS A 177 -12.08 -2.23 9.92
N LEU A 178 -13.08 -3.13 9.87
CA LEU A 178 -13.38 -3.94 8.69
C LEU A 178 -13.81 -3.07 7.49
N ARG A 179 -14.66 -2.04 7.71
CA ARG A 179 -15.04 -1.08 6.67
C ARG A 179 -13.86 -0.29 6.13
N GLY A 180 -13.01 0.21 7.03
CA GLY A 180 -11.80 0.94 6.66
C GLY A 180 -10.87 0.07 5.81
N HIS A 181 -10.69 -1.18 6.22
CA HIS A 181 -9.90 -2.17 5.49
C HIS A 181 -10.47 -2.47 4.10
N ALA A 182 -11.77 -2.79 4.00
CA ALA A 182 -12.43 -3.03 2.71
C ALA A 182 -12.30 -1.83 1.76
N THR A 183 -12.48 -0.61 2.28
CA THR A 183 -12.36 0.64 1.52
C THR A 183 -10.94 0.83 0.98
N VAL A 184 -9.94 0.70 1.85
CA VAL A 184 -8.52 0.90 1.52
C VAL A 184 -8.03 -0.14 0.50
N ARG A 185 -8.44 -1.40 0.67
CA ARG A 185 -8.11 -2.49 -0.25
C ARG A 185 -8.98 -2.51 -1.51
N GLN A 186 -10.00 -1.66 -1.61
CA GLN A 186 -10.98 -1.61 -2.70
C GLN A 186 -11.65 -2.98 -2.92
N LEU A 187 -12.08 -3.61 -1.83
CA LEU A 187 -12.80 -4.88 -1.88
C LEU A 187 -14.27 -4.65 -2.28
N GLU A 188 -14.90 -5.71 -2.79
CA GLU A 188 -16.32 -5.71 -3.15
C GLU A 188 -17.23 -5.55 -1.92
N GLU A 189 -18.45 -5.07 -2.11
CA GLU A 189 -19.40 -4.80 -1.01
C GLU A 189 -19.80 -6.08 -0.27
N GLU A 190 -19.86 -7.20 -1.00
CA GLU A 190 -20.17 -8.54 -0.53
C GLU A 190 -18.98 -9.29 0.09
N VAL A 191 -17.85 -8.61 0.32
CA VAL A 191 -16.66 -9.25 0.89
C VAL A 191 -16.96 -9.94 2.22
N ALA A 192 -16.54 -11.20 2.33
CA ALA A 192 -16.71 -12.00 3.53
C ALA A 192 -15.42 -12.10 4.35
N TYR A 193 -15.55 -11.91 5.66
CA TYR A 193 -14.49 -12.04 6.65
C TYR A 193 -14.73 -13.29 7.50
N TRP A 194 -13.71 -14.11 7.70
CA TRP A 194 -13.79 -15.20 8.67
C TRP A 194 -13.52 -14.66 10.07
N VAL A 195 -14.50 -14.77 10.96
CA VAL A 195 -14.43 -14.28 12.34
C VAL A 195 -14.94 -15.38 13.26
N CYS A 196 -14.13 -15.74 14.26
CA CYS A 196 -14.30 -16.97 15.02
C CYS A 196 -15.64 -17.08 15.77
N ALA A 197 -16.21 -16.00 16.30
CA ALA A 197 -17.50 -16.06 17.00
C ALA A 197 -18.69 -16.32 16.05
N TYR A 198 -18.65 -15.77 14.83
CA TYR A 198 -19.75 -15.90 13.89
C TYR A 198 -19.68 -17.21 13.09
N ALA A 199 -18.46 -17.69 12.81
CA ALA A 199 -18.20 -18.89 12.01
C ALA A 199 -18.33 -20.20 12.81
N ASN A 200 -17.77 -20.25 14.02
CA ASN A 200 -17.80 -21.46 14.84
C ASN A 200 -19.19 -21.68 15.45
N ASN A 201 -19.54 -22.94 15.68
CA ASN A 201 -20.77 -23.26 16.38
C ASN A 201 -20.56 -23.04 17.89
N GLN A 202 -21.11 -21.95 18.44
CA GLN A 202 -20.94 -21.59 19.85
C GLN A 202 -21.56 -22.61 20.82
N HIS A 203 -22.45 -23.48 20.36
CA HIS A 203 -23.03 -24.57 21.14
C HIS A 203 -22.13 -25.80 21.23
N GLU A 204 -21.16 -25.95 20.33
CA GLU A 204 -20.31 -27.14 20.18
C GLU A 204 -18.85 -26.79 19.81
N LEU A 205 -18.26 -25.79 20.47
CA LEU A 205 -16.91 -25.28 20.17
C LEU A 205 -15.81 -26.35 20.11
N GLY A 206 -15.94 -27.44 20.87
CA GLY A 206 -14.96 -28.54 20.86
C GLY A 206 -14.80 -29.25 19.51
N ASN A 207 -15.79 -29.13 18.61
CA ASN A 207 -15.67 -29.65 17.25
C ASN A 207 -14.76 -28.77 16.37
N ASP A 208 -14.70 -27.48 16.66
CA ASP A 208 -13.92 -26.49 15.90
C ASP A 208 -12.52 -26.28 16.50
N LEU A 209 -12.39 -26.43 17.83
CA LEU A 209 -11.14 -26.44 18.59
C LEU A 209 -10.61 -27.88 18.69
N ARG A 210 -9.95 -28.34 17.62
CA ARG A 210 -9.27 -29.65 17.56
C ARG A 210 -8.07 -29.72 18.50
N PHE A 211 -7.58 -30.94 18.72
CA PHE A 211 -6.40 -31.20 19.54
C PHE A 211 -5.16 -30.48 19.00
N ASN A 212 -4.91 -30.60 17.70
CA ASN A 212 -3.83 -29.90 17.01
C ASN A 212 -4.30 -28.50 16.57
N PRO A 213 -3.64 -27.40 17.02
CA PRO A 213 -3.98 -26.04 16.60
C PRO A 213 -4.02 -25.85 15.08
N ARG A 214 -3.18 -26.60 14.34
CA ARG A 214 -3.12 -26.56 12.86
C ARG A 214 -4.23 -27.35 12.17
N GLU A 215 -5.13 -28.00 12.90
CA GLU A 215 -6.33 -28.66 12.34
C GLU A 215 -7.62 -27.93 12.71
N THR A 216 -7.51 -26.87 13.50
CA THR A 216 -8.65 -26.06 13.93
C THR A 216 -9.32 -25.37 12.73
N SER A 217 -10.58 -24.98 12.89
CA SER A 217 -11.28 -24.17 11.89
C SER A 217 -10.55 -22.86 11.57
N PHE A 218 -9.80 -22.32 12.54
CA PHE A 218 -9.02 -21.11 12.44
C PHE A 218 -7.92 -21.25 11.37
N PHE A 219 -7.06 -22.25 11.52
CA PHE A 219 -5.97 -22.50 10.58
C PHE A 219 -6.50 -22.87 9.18
N ARG A 220 -7.55 -23.71 9.12
CA ARG A 220 -8.18 -24.07 7.84
C ARG A 220 -8.81 -22.87 7.13
N ALA A 221 -9.40 -21.93 7.87
CA ALA A 221 -9.91 -20.68 7.29
C ALA A 221 -8.78 -19.79 6.76
N MET A 222 -7.66 -19.68 7.47
CA MET A 222 -6.49 -18.95 6.98
C MET A 222 -6.00 -19.51 5.64
N GLN A 223 -6.00 -20.83 5.45
CA GLN A 223 -5.60 -21.47 4.18
C GLN A 223 -6.51 -21.15 2.99
N LEU A 224 -7.72 -20.63 3.23
CA LEU A 224 -8.65 -20.17 2.18
C LEU A 224 -8.51 -18.68 1.88
N CYS A 225 -7.95 -17.90 2.81
CA CYS A 225 -7.91 -16.44 2.72
C CYS A 225 -6.66 -15.93 1.99
N GLY A 226 -6.75 -14.73 1.41
CA GLY A 226 -5.59 -14.03 0.84
C GLY A 226 -4.68 -13.37 1.89
N GLY A 227 -5.17 -13.23 3.12
CA GLY A 227 -4.44 -12.64 4.23
C GLY A 227 -5.22 -12.63 5.53
N VAL A 228 -4.58 -12.11 6.57
CA VAL A 228 -5.14 -11.83 7.88
C VAL A 228 -5.23 -10.33 8.12
N LEU A 229 -6.37 -9.89 8.66
CA LEU A 229 -6.56 -8.58 9.26
C LEU A 229 -6.44 -8.73 10.78
N LEU A 230 -5.38 -8.17 11.37
CA LEU A 230 -5.24 -8.01 12.81
C LEU A 230 -5.98 -6.75 13.26
N VAL A 231 -7.00 -6.91 14.09
CA VAL A 231 -7.72 -5.76 14.67
C VAL A 231 -7.24 -5.52 16.10
N LEU A 232 -6.72 -4.32 16.37
CA LEU A 232 -6.15 -3.93 17.65
C LEU A 232 -7.09 -2.98 18.40
N ASP A 233 -7.44 -3.35 19.62
CA ASP A 233 -8.01 -2.43 20.60
C ASP A 233 -6.94 -1.46 21.17
N PRO A 234 -7.33 -0.40 21.90
CA PRO A 234 -6.38 0.59 22.42
C PRO A 234 -5.31 0.07 23.39
N LEU A 235 -5.49 -1.15 23.94
CA LEU A 235 -4.52 -1.81 24.81
C LEU A 235 -3.64 -2.82 24.06
N ALA A 236 -3.90 -3.03 22.77
CA ALA A 236 -3.27 -4.07 21.95
C ALA A 236 -3.44 -5.48 22.53
N THR A 237 -4.58 -5.76 23.17
CA THR A 237 -4.88 -7.06 23.81
C THR A 237 -4.59 -8.28 22.93
N PRO A 238 -4.75 -8.26 21.58
CA PRO A 238 -4.36 -9.39 20.74
C PRO A 238 -2.91 -9.87 20.95
N PHE A 239 -1.96 -9.00 21.29
CA PHE A 239 -0.57 -9.41 21.57
C PHE A 239 -0.43 -10.24 22.86
N ASP A 240 -1.39 -10.12 23.78
CA ASP A 240 -1.42 -10.85 25.04
C ASP A 240 -2.24 -12.15 24.95
N ARG A 241 -2.83 -12.46 23.78
CA ARG A 241 -3.65 -13.64 23.54
C ARG A 241 -2.91 -14.66 22.67
N VAL A 242 -2.63 -15.83 23.23
CA VAL A 242 -1.81 -16.85 22.55
C VAL A 242 -2.45 -17.38 21.26
N TRP A 243 -3.78 -17.39 21.16
CA TRP A 243 -4.51 -17.72 19.92
C TRP A 243 -4.27 -16.68 18.82
N CYS A 244 -4.26 -15.39 19.15
CA CYS A 244 -3.91 -14.34 18.19
C CYS A 244 -2.42 -14.44 17.81
N CYS A 245 -1.53 -14.70 18.77
CA CYS A 245 -0.12 -14.96 18.49
C CYS A 245 0.09 -16.17 17.57
N PHE A 246 -0.70 -17.22 17.71
CA PHE A 246 -0.70 -18.37 16.80
C PHE A 246 -1.09 -17.97 15.38
N GLU A 247 -2.20 -17.24 15.23
CA GLU A 247 -2.68 -16.77 13.92
C GLU A 247 -1.62 -15.90 13.24
N LEU A 248 -1.02 -14.97 13.99
CA LEU A 248 0.08 -14.13 13.49
C LEU A 248 1.34 -14.96 13.16
N ALA A 249 1.68 -15.96 13.97
CA ALA A 249 2.81 -16.86 13.68
C ALA A 249 2.55 -17.65 12.39
N MET A 250 1.34 -18.16 12.18
CA MET A 250 0.97 -18.90 10.97
C MET A 250 0.99 -18.02 9.73
N ALA A 251 0.56 -16.76 9.85
CA ALA A 251 0.62 -15.76 8.79
C ALA A 251 2.05 -15.47 8.29
N LEU A 252 3.07 -15.73 9.11
CA LEU A 252 4.49 -15.59 8.75
C LEU A 252 5.10 -16.85 8.11
N THR A 253 4.31 -17.93 7.95
CA THR A 253 4.80 -19.19 7.38
C THR A 253 4.17 -19.47 6.01
N ASP A 254 4.88 -20.24 5.19
CA ASP A 254 4.36 -20.73 3.91
C ASP A 254 3.24 -21.78 4.07
N LEU A 255 2.86 -22.14 5.31
CA LEU A 255 1.83 -23.15 5.59
C LEU A 255 0.41 -22.69 5.20
N VAL A 256 0.15 -21.37 5.23
CA VAL A 256 -1.16 -20.79 4.90
C VAL A 256 -1.26 -20.30 3.46
N ALA A 257 -0.13 -20.07 2.78
CA ALA A 257 -0.09 -19.70 1.37
C ALA A 257 1.13 -20.30 0.63
N PRO A 258 1.16 -21.63 0.38
CA PRO A 258 2.34 -22.29 -0.20
C PRO A 258 2.64 -21.88 -1.65
N GLN A 259 1.70 -21.24 -2.34
CA GLN A 259 1.80 -20.84 -3.76
C GLN A 259 1.64 -19.33 -3.97
N GLY A 260 1.54 -18.55 -2.89
CA GLY A 260 1.23 -17.13 -2.95
C GLY A 260 1.77 -16.38 -1.74
N ARG A 261 1.53 -15.07 -1.70
CA ARG A 261 1.85 -14.24 -0.54
C ARG A 261 0.63 -14.15 0.36
N PHE A 262 0.76 -14.51 1.62
CA PHE A 262 -0.25 -14.26 2.65
C PHE A 262 -0.04 -12.86 3.22
N LEU A 263 -1.04 -11.99 3.11
CA LEU A 263 -0.94 -10.61 3.58
C LEU A 263 -1.23 -10.50 5.09
N LEU A 264 -0.54 -9.59 5.78
CA LEU A 264 -0.85 -9.21 7.16
C LEU A 264 -1.17 -7.71 7.21
N ASP A 265 -2.44 -7.39 7.31
CA ASP A 265 -2.93 -6.02 7.52
C ASP A 265 -3.30 -5.81 8.98
N ILE A 266 -3.17 -4.58 9.44
CA ILE A 266 -3.44 -4.20 10.84
C ILE A 266 -4.40 -3.02 10.81
N ALA A 267 -5.48 -3.10 11.58
CA ALA A 267 -6.45 -2.03 11.75
C ALA A 267 -6.69 -1.72 13.22
N THR A 268 -7.04 -0.48 13.51
CA THR A 268 -7.49 -0.03 14.82
C THR A 268 -8.43 1.16 14.65
N VAL A 269 -9.17 1.53 15.69
CA VAL A 269 -9.93 2.78 15.72
C VAL A 269 -9.16 3.83 16.52
N SER A 270 -8.94 4.99 15.91
CA SER A 270 -8.41 6.17 16.58
C SER A 270 -9.26 7.37 16.22
N GLN A 271 -9.63 8.17 17.24
CA GLN A 271 -10.46 9.36 17.06
C GLN A 271 -11.78 9.10 16.29
N GLY A 272 -12.35 7.90 16.44
CA GLY A 272 -13.60 7.49 15.79
C GLY A 272 -13.48 7.09 14.32
N ALA A 273 -12.26 6.97 13.78
CA ALA A 273 -12.00 6.52 12.42
C ALA A 273 -11.06 5.30 12.41
N ALA A 274 -11.15 4.50 11.35
CA ALA A 274 -10.24 3.38 11.14
C ALA A 274 -8.87 3.90 10.69
N GLU A 275 -7.83 3.44 11.39
CA GLU A 275 -6.43 3.65 11.06
C GLU A 275 -5.83 2.30 10.65
N LEU A 276 -5.04 2.28 9.57
CA LEU A 276 -4.55 1.02 8.99
C LEU A 276 -3.06 1.04 8.68
N LEU A 277 -2.41 -0.10 8.92
CA LEU A 277 -1.13 -0.47 8.31
C LEU A 277 -1.37 -1.64 7.38
N THR A 278 -0.90 -1.57 6.14
CA THR A 278 -1.11 -2.63 5.15
C THR A 278 0.19 -3.32 4.77
N ASP A 279 0.17 -4.64 4.57
CA ASP A 279 1.29 -5.31 3.92
C ASP A 279 1.29 -4.96 2.42
N GLY A 280 2.34 -4.25 1.99
CA GLY A 280 2.46 -3.69 0.64
C GLY A 280 1.57 -2.46 0.38
N MET A 281 1.60 -2.03 -0.90
CA MET A 281 0.79 -0.92 -1.40
C MET A 281 -0.61 -1.40 -1.76
N VAL A 282 -1.61 -0.55 -1.54
CA VAL A 282 -3.00 -0.81 -1.93
C VAL A 282 -3.25 -0.40 -3.39
N PRO A 283 -4.37 -0.79 -4.04
CA PRO A 283 -4.57 -0.54 -5.47
C PRO A 283 -4.43 0.93 -5.92
N SER A 284 -4.92 1.88 -5.11
CA SER A 284 -4.78 3.32 -5.38
C SER A 284 -3.33 3.79 -5.34
N GLU A 285 -2.51 3.23 -4.43
CA GLU A 285 -1.08 3.54 -4.30
C GLU A 285 -0.27 2.88 -5.42
N LEU A 286 -0.59 1.65 -5.81
CA LEU A 286 0.00 0.99 -6.97
C LEU A 286 -0.32 1.78 -8.26
N LYS A 287 -1.54 2.29 -8.38
CA LYS A 287 -1.91 3.20 -9.48
C LYS A 287 -1.05 4.47 -9.45
N ASN A 288 -0.80 5.05 -8.29
CA ASN A 288 0.11 6.20 -8.17
C ASN A 288 1.54 5.85 -8.58
N GLU A 289 2.07 4.71 -8.11
CA GLU A 289 3.39 4.19 -8.45
C GLU A 289 3.57 4.03 -9.96
N HIS A 290 2.54 3.55 -10.65
CA HIS A 290 2.59 3.29 -12.09
C HIS A 290 2.23 4.52 -12.96
N CYS A 291 1.30 5.37 -12.53
CA CYS A 291 0.72 6.42 -13.37
C CYS A 291 1.23 7.84 -13.07
N VAL A 292 1.74 8.12 -11.87
CA VAL A 292 2.20 9.46 -11.48
C VAL A 292 3.71 9.56 -11.70
N CYS A 293 4.48 8.88 -10.86
CA CYS A 293 5.92 8.71 -11.01
C CYS A 293 6.38 7.58 -10.07
N ALA A 294 7.54 6.98 -10.37
CA ALA A 294 8.16 6.00 -9.48
C ALA A 294 8.26 6.56 -8.06
N GLY A 295 7.89 5.77 -7.05
CA GLY A 295 7.86 6.13 -5.63
C GLY A 295 6.63 6.92 -5.18
N ALA A 296 5.76 7.39 -6.09
CA ALA A 296 4.54 8.08 -5.68
C ALA A 296 3.59 7.19 -4.87
N GLY A 297 3.57 5.88 -5.13
CA GLY A 297 2.79 4.92 -4.36
C GLY A 297 3.33 4.76 -2.94
N GLY A 298 4.63 4.58 -2.80
CA GLY A 298 5.31 4.51 -1.49
C GLY A 298 5.09 5.78 -0.65
N LYS A 299 5.14 6.97 -1.28
CA LYS A 299 4.82 8.24 -0.60
C LYS A 299 3.35 8.29 -0.14
N ALA A 300 2.41 7.90 -1.00
CA ALA A 300 0.99 7.89 -0.64
C ALA A 300 0.70 6.91 0.51
N LYS A 301 1.34 5.74 0.50
CA LYS A 301 1.30 4.77 1.59
C LYS A 301 1.82 5.36 2.90
N ALA A 302 3.05 5.85 2.90
CA ALA A 302 3.66 6.44 4.10
C ALA A 302 2.80 7.58 4.68
N LYS A 303 2.14 8.36 3.82
CA LYS A 303 1.24 9.43 4.27
C LYS A 303 -0.05 8.91 4.90
N ARG A 304 -0.67 7.88 4.31
CA ARG A 304 -1.89 7.25 4.85
C ARG A 304 -1.64 6.60 6.22
N GLU A 305 -0.48 5.99 6.39
CA GLU A 305 -0.12 5.24 7.61
C GLU A 305 0.46 6.15 8.72
N GLU A 306 0.77 7.41 8.41
CA GLU A 306 1.35 8.38 9.35
C GLU A 306 0.45 8.68 10.56
N THR A 307 -0.85 8.43 10.49
CA THR A 307 -1.81 8.68 11.56
C THR A 307 -2.02 7.50 12.51
N PHE A 308 -1.47 6.31 12.19
CA PHE A 308 -1.61 5.12 13.03
C PHE A 308 -1.11 5.38 14.47
N PRO A 309 -1.81 4.94 15.53
CA PRO A 309 -1.45 5.25 16.91
C PRO A 309 -0.03 4.79 17.29
N ILE A 310 0.82 5.73 17.74
CA ILE A 310 2.21 5.41 18.07
C ILE A 310 2.33 4.53 19.31
N GLU A 311 1.37 4.65 20.24
CA GLU A 311 1.31 3.86 21.46
C GLU A 311 1.16 2.37 21.15
N LEU A 312 0.36 2.02 20.13
CA LEU A 312 0.21 0.64 19.66
C LEU A 312 1.50 0.12 19.00
N ILE A 313 2.21 0.98 18.26
CA ILE A 313 3.53 0.63 17.69
C ILE A 313 4.53 0.35 18.82
N GLN A 314 4.57 1.16 19.88
CA GLN A 314 5.45 0.91 21.01
C GLN A 314 5.16 -0.43 21.67
N ARG A 315 3.88 -0.77 21.88
CA ARG A 315 3.48 -2.11 22.38
C ARG A 315 3.88 -3.22 21.42
N ALA A 316 3.75 -3.00 20.13
CA ALA A 316 4.10 -3.99 19.13
C ALA A 316 5.61 -4.29 19.06
N LEU A 317 6.46 -3.30 19.37
CA LEU A 317 7.92 -3.50 19.49
C LEU A 317 8.30 -4.37 20.70
N GLU A 318 7.38 -4.60 21.64
CA GLU A 318 7.57 -5.40 22.86
C GLU A 318 6.94 -6.79 22.78
N ILE A 319 6.32 -7.18 21.65
CA ILE A 319 5.61 -8.47 21.49
C ILE A 319 6.46 -9.64 21.97
N ASP A 320 5.91 -10.45 22.87
CA ASP A 320 6.48 -11.73 23.29
C ASP A 320 5.40 -12.81 23.33
N ILE A 321 5.40 -13.69 22.33
CA ILE A 321 4.39 -14.75 22.20
C ILE A 321 4.40 -15.74 23.38
N VAL A 322 5.52 -15.87 24.09
CA VAL A 322 5.63 -16.80 25.24
C VAL A 322 4.91 -16.23 26.47
N ALA A 323 4.90 -14.90 26.60
CA ALA A 323 4.20 -14.19 27.68
C ALA A 323 2.67 -14.19 27.50
N ALA A 324 2.18 -14.40 26.26
CA ALA A 324 0.76 -14.43 25.95
C ALA A 324 0.00 -15.52 26.73
N SER A 325 -1.31 -15.34 26.87
CA SER A 325 -2.19 -16.14 27.71
C SER A 325 -3.37 -16.76 26.93
N ALA A 326 -3.94 -17.82 27.49
CA ALA A 326 -5.21 -18.40 27.04
C ALA A 326 -6.14 -18.60 28.25
N SER A 327 -7.45 -18.63 28.01
CA SER A 327 -8.43 -19.01 29.04
C SER A 327 -8.24 -20.46 29.52
N ARG A 328 -7.61 -21.31 28.71
CA ARG A 328 -7.22 -22.67 29.06
C ARG A 328 -5.71 -22.82 28.89
N GLU A 329 -5.00 -23.13 29.97
CA GLU A 329 -3.53 -23.31 29.94
C GLU A 329 -3.06 -24.38 28.95
N VAL A 330 -3.86 -25.43 28.74
CA VAL A 330 -3.57 -26.47 27.74
C VAL A 330 -3.48 -25.91 26.32
N ASP A 331 -4.27 -24.89 25.98
CA ASP A 331 -4.21 -24.26 24.66
C ASP A 331 -2.89 -23.53 24.49
N LYS A 332 -2.44 -22.80 25.52
CA LYS A 332 -1.14 -22.12 25.52
C LYS A 332 0.00 -23.12 25.29
N LEU A 333 -0.01 -24.24 26.02
CA LEU A 333 0.99 -25.30 25.85
C LEU A 333 1.02 -25.84 24.41
N ARG A 334 -0.14 -26.29 23.90
CA ARG A 334 -0.25 -26.88 22.56
C ARG A 334 0.12 -25.90 21.46
N ILE A 335 -0.29 -24.64 21.58
CA ILE A 335 0.03 -23.59 20.60
C ILE A 335 1.52 -23.31 20.57
N LEU A 336 2.15 -23.09 21.72
CA LEU A 336 3.58 -22.85 21.78
C LEU A 336 4.35 -24.06 21.23
N ASN A 337 3.97 -25.28 21.61
CA ASN A 337 4.54 -26.51 21.05
C ASN A 337 4.35 -26.62 19.52
N SER A 338 3.19 -26.20 19.01
CA SER A 338 2.91 -26.16 17.57
C SER A 338 3.76 -25.11 16.85
N ILE A 339 3.92 -23.91 17.40
CA ILE A 339 4.82 -22.87 16.86
C ILE A 339 6.27 -23.35 16.90
N GLY A 340 6.64 -24.05 17.98
CA GLY A 340 7.95 -24.69 18.15
C GLY A 340 8.22 -25.84 17.19
N GLY A 341 7.22 -26.28 16.43
CA GLY A 341 7.34 -27.32 15.40
C GLY A 341 7.33 -28.75 15.95
N LEU A 342 6.76 -28.99 17.14
CA LEU A 342 6.54 -30.35 17.62
C LEU A 342 5.50 -31.09 16.76
N PRO A 343 5.68 -32.41 16.56
CA PRO A 343 4.66 -33.24 15.93
C PRO A 343 3.42 -33.31 16.82
N GLU A 344 2.30 -33.71 16.24
CA GLU A 344 0.99 -33.71 16.91
C GLU A 344 1.01 -34.51 18.21
N GLU A 345 1.57 -35.72 18.18
CA GLU A 345 1.71 -36.63 19.31
C GLU A 345 2.48 -36.05 20.52
N GLU A 346 3.22 -34.96 20.34
CA GLU A 346 4.03 -34.30 21.37
C GLU A 346 3.47 -32.93 21.80
N LEU A 347 2.29 -32.51 21.34
CA LEU A 347 1.76 -31.17 21.64
C LEU A 347 1.40 -30.95 23.11
N ASP A 348 1.10 -32.02 23.85
CA ASP A 348 0.86 -31.97 25.32
C ASP A 348 2.14 -32.14 26.14
N THR A 349 3.31 -32.24 25.49
CA THR A 349 4.58 -32.41 26.19
C THR A 349 4.97 -31.13 26.92
N ASN A 350 5.13 -31.22 28.23
CA ASN A 350 5.77 -30.17 29.02
C ASN A 350 7.27 -30.18 28.70
N LEU A 351 7.76 -29.07 28.13
CA LEU A 351 9.16 -28.93 27.79
C LEU A 351 10.03 -28.71 29.04
N PRO A 352 11.30 -29.16 29.04
CA PRO A 352 12.19 -28.98 30.19
C PRO A 352 12.55 -27.50 30.39
N GLU A 353 12.85 -27.14 31.66
CA GLU A 353 13.46 -25.86 32.01
C GLU A 353 14.96 -26.05 32.31
N PRO A 354 15.86 -25.30 31.65
CA PRO A 354 15.60 -24.27 30.65
C PRO A 354 15.18 -24.85 29.28
N LEU A 355 14.36 -24.09 28.53
CA LEU A 355 13.89 -24.48 27.19
C LEU A 355 15.05 -24.82 26.24
N PRO A 356 14.93 -25.84 25.37
CA PRO A 356 15.91 -26.12 24.33
C PRO A 356 16.14 -24.91 23.40
N GLU A 357 17.38 -24.67 22.99
CA GLU A 357 17.74 -23.50 22.17
C GLU A 357 16.98 -23.43 20.84
N GLU A 358 16.74 -24.57 20.19
CA GLU A 358 15.95 -24.64 18.95
C GLU A 358 14.51 -24.14 19.13
N ARG A 359 13.93 -24.38 20.32
CA ARG A 359 12.57 -23.94 20.67
C ARG A 359 12.56 -22.45 20.97
N LYS A 360 13.52 -21.98 21.78
CA LYS A 360 13.71 -20.54 22.02
C LYS A 360 13.86 -19.78 20.70
N GLU A 361 14.67 -20.29 19.79
CA GLU A 361 14.89 -19.66 18.48
C GLU A 361 13.62 -19.62 17.63
N SER A 362 12.79 -20.66 17.68
CA SER A 362 11.50 -20.68 16.96
C SER A 362 10.55 -19.59 17.46
N TYR A 363 10.45 -19.39 18.77
CA TYR A 363 9.64 -18.31 19.36
C TYR A 363 10.22 -16.93 19.08
N GLN A 364 11.54 -16.79 19.25
CA GLN A 364 12.23 -15.53 18.98
C GLN A 364 12.19 -15.14 17.51
N ARG A 365 12.15 -16.09 16.58
CA ARG A 365 11.92 -15.80 15.16
C ARG A 365 10.58 -15.09 14.96
N VAL A 366 9.49 -15.64 15.50
CA VAL A 366 8.16 -15.01 15.41
C VAL A 366 8.15 -13.63 16.06
N ASN A 367 8.69 -13.50 17.28
CA ASN A 367 8.77 -12.21 17.98
C ASN A 367 9.51 -11.16 17.14
N ARG A 368 10.69 -11.49 16.61
CA ARG A 368 11.50 -10.57 15.78
C ARG A 368 10.79 -10.19 14.49
N SER A 369 10.19 -11.17 13.79
CA SER A 369 9.44 -10.92 12.56
C SER A 369 8.25 -10.00 12.79
N LEU A 370 7.47 -10.19 13.87
CA LEU A 370 6.32 -9.33 14.19
C LEU A 370 6.78 -7.92 14.55
N ARG A 371 7.75 -7.77 15.46
CA ARG A 371 8.29 -6.45 15.84
C ARG A 371 8.83 -5.69 14.63
N SER A 372 9.51 -6.38 13.72
CA SER A 372 10.06 -5.82 12.48
C SER A 372 8.98 -5.30 11.52
N ILE A 373 7.81 -5.94 11.45
CA ILE A 373 6.67 -5.45 10.64
C ILE A 373 6.21 -4.07 11.12
N PHE A 374 6.02 -3.91 12.43
CA PHE A 374 5.65 -2.61 13.01
C PHE A 374 6.78 -1.59 12.93
N ALA A 375 8.04 -2.01 13.05
CA ALA A 375 9.20 -1.15 12.87
C ALA A 375 9.27 -0.56 11.44
N LEU A 376 9.07 -1.40 10.41
CA LEU A 376 9.03 -0.96 9.01
C LEU A 376 7.86 0.01 8.74
N ALA A 377 6.68 -0.31 9.26
CA ALA A 377 5.49 0.51 9.06
C ALA A 377 5.58 1.88 9.74
N SER A 378 6.31 1.97 10.86
CA SER A 378 6.35 3.18 11.69
C SER A 378 7.53 4.11 11.44
N VAL A 379 8.61 3.68 10.79
CA VAL A 379 9.83 4.48 10.69
C VAL A 379 9.61 5.86 10.04
N SER A 380 8.78 5.94 8.99
CA SER A 380 8.45 7.22 8.34
C SER A 380 7.65 8.14 9.27
N GLN A 381 6.75 7.57 10.08
CA GLN A 381 6.00 8.31 11.10
C GLN A 381 6.92 8.83 12.22
N VAL A 382 7.86 8.00 12.69
CA VAL A 382 8.80 8.37 13.76
C VAL A 382 9.69 9.53 13.34
N VAL A 383 10.15 9.53 12.08
CA VAL A 383 10.94 10.64 11.54
C VAL A 383 10.09 11.90 11.37
N SER A 384 8.91 11.79 10.75
CA SER A 384 8.05 12.95 10.45
C SER A 384 7.53 13.65 11.72
N LYS A 385 7.21 12.88 12.77
CA LYS A 385 6.76 13.40 14.08
C LYS A 385 7.90 13.72 15.05
N ASP A 386 9.16 13.63 14.61
CA ASP A 386 10.37 13.86 15.42
C ASP A 386 10.43 13.00 16.70
N LEU A 387 9.92 11.77 16.65
CA LEU A 387 9.86 10.83 17.78
C LEU A 387 11.16 10.01 17.91
N LYS A 388 12.31 10.64 17.70
CA LYS A 388 13.63 10.00 17.55
C LYS A 388 14.04 9.07 18.69
N ARG A 389 13.45 9.25 19.90
CA ARG A 389 13.60 8.32 21.03
C ARG A 389 13.24 6.86 20.70
N LEU A 390 12.38 6.64 19.70
CA LEU A 390 11.95 5.31 19.26
C LEU A 390 12.87 4.70 18.20
N MET A 391 13.73 5.50 17.56
CA MET A 391 14.61 5.03 16.48
C MET A 391 15.51 3.86 16.89
N PRO A 392 16.10 3.81 18.11
CA PRO A 392 16.90 2.67 18.54
C PRO A 392 16.10 1.36 18.58
N ALA A 393 14.88 1.38 19.12
CA ALA A 393 14.03 0.19 19.19
C ALA A 393 13.56 -0.28 17.81
N ILE A 394 13.25 0.66 16.91
CA ILE A 394 12.93 0.36 15.50
C ILE A 394 14.11 -0.29 14.81
N CYS A 395 15.30 0.31 14.94
CA CYS A 395 16.52 -0.21 14.32
C CYS A 395 16.88 -1.60 14.86
N GLN A 396 16.73 -1.82 16.17
CA GLN A 396 16.94 -3.13 16.77
C GLN A 396 15.98 -4.17 16.20
N ALA A 397 14.68 -3.87 16.15
CA ALA A 397 13.66 -4.78 15.61
C ALA A 397 13.92 -5.14 14.14
N LEU A 398 14.36 -4.19 13.32
CA LEU A 398 14.76 -4.45 11.92
C LEU A 398 15.99 -5.36 11.84
N GLN A 399 17.04 -5.04 12.61
CA GLN A 399 18.31 -5.75 12.55
C GLN A 399 18.20 -7.20 13.02
N GLU A 400 17.38 -7.44 14.05
CA GLU A 400 17.21 -8.76 14.66
C GLU A 400 16.44 -9.74 13.76
N ASP A 401 15.58 -9.23 12.87
CA ASP A 401 14.76 -10.05 11.98
C ASP A 401 15.54 -10.63 10.79
N SER A 402 16.28 -11.70 11.08
CA SER A 402 17.04 -12.48 10.09
C SER A 402 16.19 -13.23 9.07
N SER A 403 14.85 -13.25 9.23
CA SER A 403 13.91 -13.88 8.30
C SER A 403 13.42 -12.94 7.19
N ARG A 404 13.59 -11.62 7.39
CA ARG A 404 13.14 -10.60 6.43
C ARG A 404 13.89 -10.73 5.11
N ARG A 405 13.13 -10.82 4.01
CA ARG A 405 13.69 -10.86 2.65
C ARG A 405 13.54 -9.58 1.86
N SER A 406 12.59 -8.73 2.25
CA SER A 406 12.25 -7.49 1.56
C SER A 406 12.14 -6.32 2.53
N VAL A 407 12.70 -5.16 2.16
CA VAL A 407 12.55 -3.87 2.85
C VAL A 407 12.14 -2.82 1.84
N HIS A 408 11.06 -2.09 2.15
CA HIS A 408 10.59 -0.95 1.38
C HIS A 408 10.37 0.25 2.29
N LEU A 409 11.17 1.29 2.13
CA LEU A 409 11.06 2.52 2.90
C LEU A 409 10.98 3.73 1.98
N SER A 410 10.11 4.67 2.32
CA SER A 410 9.96 5.93 1.61
C SER A 410 10.03 7.11 2.57
N PHE A 411 10.98 7.99 2.30
CA PHE A 411 11.17 9.28 2.97
C PHE A 411 11.08 10.45 1.98
N ALA A 412 10.50 10.21 0.80
CA ALA A 412 10.41 11.19 -0.29
C ALA A 412 9.86 12.55 0.16
N ASN A 413 10.64 13.61 -0.07
CA ASN A 413 10.36 15.01 0.30
C ASN A 413 10.31 15.27 1.81
N SER A 414 10.88 14.37 2.63
CA SER A 414 10.97 14.59 4.07
C SER A 414 12.04 15.64 4.38
N LEU A 415 11.62 16.74 5.00
CA LEU A 415 12.52 17.76 5.55
C LEU A 415 13.14 17.32 6.89
N MET A 416 12.52 16.34 7.56
CA MET A 416 12.94 15.84 8.85
C MET A 416 13.94 14.68 8.75
N PHE A 417 13.96 13.96 7.62
CA PHE A 417 14.88 12.86 7.37
C PHE A 417 16.29 13.38 7.01
N LYS A 418 17.29 13.05 7.84
CA LYS A 418 18.66 13.56 7.71
C LYS A 418 19.69 12.43 7.86
N ASP A 419 20.97 12.78 7.74
CA ASP A 419 22.09 11.83 7.83
C ASP A 419 22.03 10.86 9.02
N PRO A 420 21.73 11.29 10.28
CA PRO A 420 21.66 10.36 11.40
C PRO A 420 20.59 9.28 11.23
N ASP A 421 19.46 9.61 10.61
CA ASP A 421 18.35 8.67 10.41
C ASP A 421 18.76 7.60 9.39
N LEU A 422 19.34 8.00 8.25
CA LEU A 422 19.83 7.06 7.24
C LEU A 422 20.98 6.20 7.78
N LEU A 423 21.86 6.76 8.62
CA LEU A 423 22.94 6.01 9.26
C LEU A 423 22.40 4.89 10.16
N CYS A 424 21.41 5.20 11.00
CA CYS A 424 20.74 4.23 11.85
C CYS A 424 20.07 3.13 11.02
N ILE A 425 19.30 3.50 10.00
CA ILE A 425 18.61 2.55 9.12
C ILE A 425 19.59 1.68 8.34
N ALA A 426 20.65 2.24 7.77
CA ALA A 426 21.66 1.50 7.01
C ALA A 426 22.36 0.42 7.86
N ARG A 427 22.65 0.73 9.13
CA ARG A 427 23.22 -0.23 10.08
C ARG A 427 22.23 -1.31 10.52
N ALA A 428 20.95 -0.94 10.56
CA ALA A 428 19.86 -1.78 10.99
C ALA A 428 19.24 -2.64 9.88
N LEU A 429 19.69 -2.52 8.63
CA LEU A 429 19.16 -3.34 7.53
C LEU A 429 19.29 -4.84 7.89
N PRO A 430 18.21 -5.63 7.75
CA PRO A 430 18.25 -7.06 8.03
C PRO A 430 19.39 -7.76 7.27
N PRO A 431 20.11 -8.70 7.89
CA PRO A 431 21.34 -9.25 7.32
C PRO A 431 21.10 -10.19 6.12
N ASN A 432 19.92 -10.81 6.02
CA ASN A 432 19.60 -11.84 5.02
C ASN A 432 18.57 -11.36 3.97
N LEU A 433 18.62 -10.07 3.60
CA LEU A 433 17.75 -9.56 2.52
C LEU A 433 18.16 -10.17 1.17
N THR A 434 17.29 -11.02 0.62
CA THR A 434 17.50 -11.68 -0.68
C THR A 434 16.63 -11.12 -1.79
N ASP A 435 15.46 -10.58 -1.48
CA ASP A 435 14.43 -10.34 -2.50
C ASP A 435 14.44 -8.90 -2.97
N LEU A 436 14.33 -7.92 -2.06
CA LEU A 436 14.22 -6.51 -2.41
C LEU A 436 14.75 -5.58 -1.32
N LEU A 437 15.62 -4.64 -1.69
CA LEU A 437 15.88 -3.42 -0.93
C LEU A 437 15.40 -2.23 -1.74
N ARG A 438 14.41 -1.50 -1.22
CA ARG A 438 13.89 -0.28 -1.82
C ARG A 438 13.96 0.89 -0.85
N LEU A 439 14.75 1.89 -1.21
CA LEU A 439 14.85 3.16 -0.48
C LEU A 439 14.48 4.32 -1.42
N ASP A 440 13.34 4.95 -1.16
CA ASP A 440 12.95 6.21 -1.80
C ASP A 440 13.37 7.39 -0.93
N LEU A 441 14.48 8.01 -1.31
CA LEU A 441 15.16 9.11 -0.59
C LEU A 441 15.05 10.44 -1.34
N ARG A 442 14.08 10.57 -2.24
CA ARG A 442 13.93 11.74 -3.11
C ARG A 442 13.77 13.02 -2.34
N SER A 443 14.48 14.06 -2.78
CA SER A 443 14.39 15.41 -2.24
C SER A 443 14.64 15.46 -0.72
N CYS A 444 15.39 14.49 -0.19
CA CYS A 444 15.88 14.51 1.18
C CYS A 444 17.13 15.41 1.24
N HIS A 445 16.92 16.74 1.24
CA HIS A 445 17.99 17.73 1.23
C HIS A 445 18.91 17.68 2.48
N GLY A 446 18.49 16.97 3.52
CA GLY A 446 19.28 16.72 4.73
C GLY A 446 20.42 15.71 4.57
N LEU A 447 20.45 14.95 3.47
CA LEU A 447 21.45 13.91 3.23
C LEU A 447 22.76 14.47 2.66
N SER A 448 23.87 13.91 3.09
CA SER A 448 25.21 14.15 2.57
C SER A 448 25.91 12.83 2.24
N ASP A 449 27.12 12.91 1.68
CA ASP A 449 27.89 11.71 1.32
C ASP A 449 28.14 10.79 2.52
N ALA A 450 28.27 11.33 3.74
CA ALA A 450 28.60 10.55 4.93
C ALA A 450 27.60 9.42 5.23
N SER A 451 26.29 9.68 5.15
CA SER A 451 25.28 8.67 5.41
C SER A 451 25.13 7.68 4.26
N VAL A 452 25.33 8.14 3.02
CA VAL A 452 25.26 7.30 1.82
C VAL A 452 26.47 6.35 1.73
N LEU A 453 27.63 6.73 2.24
CA LEU A 453 28.78 5.82 2.39
C LEU A 453 28.48 4.66 3.35
N GLU A 454 27.78 4.92 4.46
CA GLU A 454 27.33 3.84 5.35
C GLU A 454 26.30 2.94 4.67
N LEU A 455 25.37 3.51 3.90
CA LEU A 455 24.42 2.75 3.08
C LEU A 455 25.15 1.85 2.07
N ALA A 456 26.20 2.34 1.41
CA ALA A 456 27.02 1.53 0.52
C ALA A 456 27.68 0.35 1.26
N GLY A 457 28.22 0.60 2.46
CA GLY A 457 28.73 -0.45 3.34
C GLY A 457 27.67 -1.49 3.71
N ALA A 458 26.41 -1.08 3.86
CA ALA A 458 25.29 -1.99 4.07
C ALA A 458 24.95 -2.83 2.84
N ILE A 459 24.87 -2.21 1.66
CA ILE A 459 24.62 -2.89 0.38
C ILE A 459 25.68 -3.96 0.12
N ARG A 460 26.96 -3.69 0.43
CA ARG A 460 28.06 -4.67 0.27
C ARG A 460 27.83 -5.98 1.03
N ARG A 461 27.08 -5.94 2.15
CA ARG A 461 26.78 -7.14 2.95
C ARG A 461 25.64 -7.98 2.38
N LEU A 462 24.85 -7.43 1.46
CA LEU A 462 23.64 -8.06 0.92
C LEU A 462 23.92 -8.83 -0.39
N GLY A 463 24.93 -9.71 -0.39
CA GLY A 463 25.42 -10.38 -1.60
C GLY A 463 24.39 -11.19 -2.40
N GLU A 464 23.34 -11.69 -1.73
CA GLU A 464 22.27 -12.49 -2.35
C GLU A 464 21.07 -11.65 -2.83
N LEU A 465 21.18 -10.31 -2.81
CA LEU A 465 20.07 -9.43 -3.15
C LEU A 465 19.72 -9.49 -4.64
N ARG A 466 18.44 -9.72 -4.94
CA ARG A 466 17.91 -9.87 -6.30
C ARG A 466 17.31 -8.59 -6.88
N ALA A 467 16.87 -7.65 -6.05
CA ALA A 467 16.34 -6.38 -6.50
C ALA A 467 16.79 -5.22 -5.62
N LEU A 468 17.29 -4.16 -6.26
CA LEU A 468 17.74 -2.94 -5.59
C LEU A 468 17.12 -1.71 -6.26
N PHE A 469 16.38 -0.93 -5.47
CA PHE A 469 15.83 0.36 -5.86
C PHE A 469 16.40 1.45 -4.95
N LEU A 470 17.13 2.41 -5.51
CA LEU A 470 17.61 3.59 -4.82
C LEU A 470 17.22 4.85 -5.57
N ASP A 471 16.44 5.72 -4.93
CA ASP A 471 16.04 6.99 -5.52
C ASP A 471 16.60 8.18 -4.74
N PHE A 472 17.55 8.88 -5.37
CA PHE A 472 18.22 10.07 -4.87
C PHE A 472 17.81 11.35 -5.63
N TYR A 473 16.68 11.34 -6.34
CA TYR A 473 16.27 12.51 -7.13
C TYR A 473 16.28 13.79 -6.29
N MET A 474 16.98 14.82 -6.76
CA MET A 474 17.13 16.13 -6.11
C MET A 474 17.78 16.10 -4.71
N CYS A 475 18.60 15.09 -4.39
CA CYS A 475 19.48 15.10 -3.21
C CYS A 475 20.75 15.92 -3.46
N VAL A 476 20.58 17.25 -3.65
CA VAL A 476 21.58 18.21 -4.17
C VAL A 476 22.93 18.30 -3.44
N ARG A 477 23.04 17.70 -2.24
CA ARG A 477 24.28 17.68 -1.45
C ARG A 477 25.18 16.47 -1.74
N LEU A 478 24.65 15.44 -2.41
CA LEU A 478 25.41 14.25 -2.79
C LEU A 478 26.39 14.58 -3.93
N THR A 479 27.55 13.95 -3.88
CA THR A 479 28.63 14.13 -4.87
C THR A 479 29.07 12.80 -5.47
N ASP A 480 30.08 12.84 -6.34
CA ASP A 480 30.72 11.64 -6.88
C ASP A 480 31.19 10.67 -5.79
N ALA A 481 31.61 11.15 -4.62
CA ALA A 481 32.19 10.31 -3.57
C ALA A 481 31.21 9.23 -3.08
N SER A 482 29.96 9.61 -2.78
CA SER A 482 28.97 8.65 -2.29
C SER A 482 28.42 7.74 -3.39
N ILE A 483 28.14 8.29 -4.57
CA ILE A 483 27.61 7.52 -5.69
C ILE A 483 28.64 6.51 -6.22
N HIS A 484 29.92 6.89 -6.26
CA HIS A 484 31.01 5.98 -6.59
C HIS A 484 31.07 4.80 -5.63
N GLU A 485 30.94 5.05 -4.33
CA GLU A 485 30.97 3.99 -3.32
C GLU A 485 29.74 3.07 -3.41
N ILE A 486 28.55 3.61 -3.68
CA ILE A 486 27.32 2.81 -3.91
C ILE A 486 27.55 1.84 -5.07
N PHE A 487 28.03 2.31 -6.21
CA PHE A 487 28.30 1.45 -7.36
C PHE A 487 29.46 0.47 -7.11
N THR A 488 30.46 0.85 -6.33
CA THR A 488 31.53 -0.06 -5.91
C THR A 488 30.99 -1.18 -5.02
N ALA A 489 30.10 -0.87 -4.08
CA ALA A 489 29.44 -1.85 -3.22
C ALA A 489 28.58 -2.85 -4.01
N MET A 490 28.00 -2.42 -5.13
CA MET A 490 27.17 -3.27 -5.99
C MET A 490 27.94 -4.37 -6.74
N GLN A 491 29.27 -4.30 -6.82
CA GLN A 491 30.07 -5.28 -7.57
C GLN A 491 29.92 -6.72 -7.03
N GLY A 492 29.61 -6.88 -5.74
CA GLY A 492 29.40 -8.20 -5.13
C GLY A 492 27.96 -8.76 -5.23
N LEU A 493 27.05 -8.10 -5.97
CA LEU A 493 25.64 -8.48 -6.05
C LEU A 493 25.36 -9.35 -7.29
N GLU A 494 25.91 -10.56 -7.33
CA GLU A 494 25.89 -11.43 -8.51
C GLU A 494 24.49 -11.98 -8.86
N GLU A 495 23.60 -12.07 -7.86
CA GLU A 495 22.23 -12.58 -7.99
C GLU A 495 21.21 -11.53 -8.48
N MET A 496 21.68 -10.32 -8.82
CA MET A 496 20.81 -9.19 -9.17
C MET A 496 19.97 -9.47 -10.42
N ARG A 497 18.66 -9.23 -10.31
CA ARG A 497 17.65 -9.36 -11.38
C ARG A 497 17.03 -8.03 -11.75
N GLU A 498 16.85 -7.14 -10.77
CA GLU A 498 16.30 -5.80 -10.99
C GLU A 498 17.15 -4.72 -10.34
N LEU A 499 17.61 -3.75 -11.14
CA LEU A 499 18.34 -2.59 -10.67
C LEU A 499 17.63 -1.32 -11.12
N ASP A 500 17.26 -0.48 -10.16
CA ASP A 500 16.61 0.81 -10.40
C ASP A 500 17.32 1.90 -9.60
N ILE A 501 18.04 2.77 -10.30
CA ILE A 501 18.84 3.84 -9.70
C ILE A 501 18.45 5.17 -10.33
N ASN A 502 17.94 6.08 -9.49
CA ASN A 502 17.55 7.41 -9.90
C ASN A 502 18.46 8.47 -9.29
N LEU A 503 19.31 9.07 -10.13
CA LEU A 503 20.28 10.12 -9.77
C LEU A 503 19.89 11.48 -10.35
N ARG A 504 18.63 11.65 -10.78
CA ARG A 504 18.25 12.87 -11.49
C ARG A 504 18.39 14.11 -10.60
N GLY A 505 18.98 15.17 -11.16
CA GLY A 505 19.15 16.45 -10.47
C GLY A 505 20.31 16.47 -9.46
N LEU A 506 21.16 15.43 -9.45
CA LEU A 506 22.41 15.44 -8.70
C LEU A 506 23.48 16.24 -9.47
N LEU A 507 23.39 17.57 -9.45
CA LEU A 507 24.22 18.48 -10.25
C LEU A 507 25.72 18.41 -9.97
N LYS A 508 26.12 17.84 -8.82
CA LYS A 508 27.52 17.63 -8.40
C LYS A 508 28.05 16.25 -8.80
N VAL A 509 27.21 15.39 -9.38
CA VAL A 509 27.61 14.08 -9.89
C VAL A 509 28.04 14.22 -11.35
N SER A 510 29.24 13.75 -11.64
CA SER A 510 29.90 13.78 -12.94
C SER A 510 29.98 12.40 -13.58
N CYS A 511 30.59 12.31 -14.76
CA CYS A 511 30.81 11.03 -15.43
C CYS A 511 31.80 10.08 -14.74
N SER A 512 32.52 10.54 -13.71
CA SER A 512 33.48 9.71 -12.97
C SER A 512 32.81 8.47 -12.34
N VAL A 513 31.51 8.57 -11.99
CA VAL A 513 30.74 7.48 -11.36
C VAL A 513 30.33 6.38 -12.33
N LEU A 514 30.45 6.57 -13.65
CA LEU A 514 30.06 5.54 -14.62
C LEU A 514 31.06 4.39 -14.67
N ALA A 515 32.35 4.63 -14.37
CA ALA A 515 33.34 3.56 -14.30
C ALA A 515 32.98 2.47 -13.27
N PRO A 516 32.75 2.78 -11.97
CA PRO A 516 32.32 1.75 -11.01
C PRO A 516 30.94 1.17 -11.33
N LEU A 517 30.01 1.93 -11.93
CA LEU A 517 28.72 1.40 -12.38
C LEU A 517 28.91 0.32 -13.46
N THR A 518 29.72 0.60 -14.48
CA THR A 518 29.98 -0.39 -15.53
C THR A 518 30.68 -1.63 -14.97
N ALA A 519 31.63 -1.46 -14.03
CA ALA A 519 32.24 -2.58 -13.34
C ALA A 519 31.21 -3.44 -12.59
N ALA A 520 30.25 -2.81 -11.90
CA ALA A 520 29.18 -3.52 -11.20
C ALA A 520 28.21 -4.23 -12.15
N LEU A 521 27.78 -3.59 -13.25
CA LEU A 521 26.88 -4.24 -14.20
C LEU A 521 27.48 -5.52 -14.82
N ARG A 522 28.81 -5.57 -15.00
CA ARG A 522 29.48 -6.77 -15.52
C ARG A 522 29.41 -7.98 -14.59
N THR A 523 29.18 -7.77 -13.30
CA THR A 523 29.03 -8.87 -12.34
C THR A 523 27.59 -9.37 -12.22
N MET A 524 26.65 -8.80 -13.00
CA MET A 524 25.21 -9.10 -12.93
C MET A 524 24.67 -9.71 -14.23
N PRO A 525 25.15 -10.90 -14.67
CA PRO A 525 24.70 -11.50 -15.94
C PRO A 525 23.22 -11.91 -15.94
N SER A 526 22.64 -12.08 -14.75
CA SER A 526 21.23 -12.45 -14.53
C SER A 526 20.28 -11.25 -14.54
N LEU A 527 20.77 -10.03 -14.80
CA LEU A 527 19.97 -8.81 -14.74
C LEU A 527 18.90 -8.80 -15.84
N ARG A 528 17.62 -8.69 -15.43
CA ARG A 528 16.45 -8.66 -16.31
C ARG A 528 15.88 -7.28 -16.49
N LYS A 529 16.01 -6.42 -15.49
CA LYS A 529 15.50 -5.04 -15.52
C LYS A 529 16.58 -4.07 -15.07
N LEU A 530 16.83 -3.09 -15.91
CA LEU A 530 17.71 -1.98 -15.62
C LEU A 530 16.97 -0.67 -15.85
N HIS A 531 16.82 0.11 -14.79
CA HIS A 531 16.37 1.49 -14.84
C HIS A 531 17.47 2.39 -14.28
N LEU A 532 17.99 3.28 -15.12
CA LEU A 532 19.01 4.23 -14.75
C LEU A 532 18.61 5.63 -15.20
N ASN A 533 18.44 6.52 -14.24
CA ASN A 533 18.10 7.92 -14.50
C ASN A 533 19.27 8.82 -14.16
N LEU A 534 20.00 9.26 -15.19
CA LEU A 534 21.16 10.15 -15.11
C LEU A 534 20.81 11.59 -15.54
N ALA A 535 19.52 11.91 -15.67
CA ALA A 535 19.08 13.22 -16.13
C ALA A 535 19.63 14.34 -15.23
N GLN A 536 20.06 15.46 -15.83
CA GLN A 536 20.57 16.61 -15.09
C GLN A 536 21.78 16.25 -14.19
N THR A 537 22.64 15.36 -14.68
CA THR A 537 23.97 15.11 -14.11
C THR A 537 25.05 15.47 -15.14
N ARG A 538 26.30 15.67 -14.73
CA ARG A 538 27.39 16.11 -15.62
C ARG A 538 28.04 14.93 -16.36
N GLN A 539 27.27 14.19 -17.15
CA GLN A 539 27.76 13.04 -17.93
C GLN A 539 28.50 13.48 -19.19
N SER A 540 29.49 12.70 -19.65
CA SER A 540 30.23 12.93 -20.90
C SER A 540 29.89 11.88 -21.97
N ALA A 541 30.04 12.21 -23.26
CA ALA A 541 29.78 11.30 -24.39
C ALA A 541 30.49 9.95 -24.23
N LYS A 542 31.79 10.00 -23.95
CA LYS A 542 32.66 8.83 -23.81
C LYS A 542 32.22 7.92 -22.65
N ALA A 543 31.76 8.50 -21.55
CA ALA A 543 31.30 7.71 -20.41
C ALA A 543 29.92 7.09 -20.67
N ALA A 544 29.03 7.80 -21.37
CA ALA A 544 27.78 7.22 -21.88
C ALA A 544 28.06 6.08 -22.86
N GLU A 545 29.04 6.23 -23.75
CA GLU A 545 29.48 5.17 -24.67
C GLU A 545 29.94 3.91 -23.91
N GLN A 546 30.80 4.05 -22.91
CA GLN A 546 31.26 2.94 -22.05
C GLN A 546 30.11 2.22 -21.34
N LEU A 547 29.13 2.99 -20.85
CA LEU A 547 27.92 2.43 -20.26
C LEU A 547 27.16 1.59 -21.30
N THR A 548 26.91 2.15 -22.48
CA THR A 548 26.16 1.45 -23.54
C THR A 548 26.88 0.18 -24.01
N GLN A 549 28.20 0.20 -24.19
CA GLN A 549 29.00 -0.98 -24.53
C GLN A 549 28.89 -2.08 -23.46
N THR A 550 28.78 -1.70 -22.18
CA THR A 550 28.61 -2.67 -21.10
C THR A 550 27.24 -3.38 -21.17
N LEU A 551 26.21 -2.72 -21.72
CA LEU A 551 24.88 -3.32 -21.88
C LEU A 551 24.88 -4.53 -22.83
N GLU A 552 25.82 -4.63 -23.77
CA GLU A 552 25.96 -5.79 -24.67
C GLU A 552 26.16 -7.11 -23.90
N GLN A 553 26.72 -7.04 -22.70
CA GLN A 553 27.02 -8.21 -21.87
C GLN A 553 25.80 -8.68 -21.06
N LEU A 554 24.73 -7.87 -21.00
CA LEU A 554 23.52 -8.15 -20.23
C LEU A 554 22.49 -8.87 -21.11
N ALA A 555 22.84 -10.07 -21.57
CA ALA A 555 22.03 -10.83 -22.54
C ALA A 555 20.63 -11.22 -22.02
N GLN A 556 20.42 -11.26 -20.70
CA GLN A 556 19.12 -11.57 -20.09
C GLN A 556 18.22 -10.34 -19.87
N LEU A 557 18.67 -9.15 -20.27
CA LEU A 557 17.91 -7.93 -20.04
C LEU A 557 16.62 -7.94 -20.89
N GLN A 558 15.49 -7.74 -20.22
CA GLN A 558 14.14 -7.71 -20.78
C GLN A 558 13.53 -6.32 -20.73
N ILE A 559 13.91 -5.51 -19.75
CA ILE A 559 13.41 -4.15 -19.55
C ILE A 559 14.58 -3.18 -19.40
N LEU A 560 14.65 -2.18 -20.29
CA LEU A 560 15.69 -1.16 -20.26
C LEU A 560 15.10 0.25 -20.22
N LYS A 561 15.37 0.99 -19.15
CA LYS A 561 14.95 2.40 -19.00
C LYS A 561 16.17 3.28 -18.76
N LEU A 562 16.53 4.11 -19.74
CA LEU A 562 17.68 5.01 -19.68
C LEU A 562 17.24 6.45 -19.88
N TYR A 563 17.66 7.32 -18.97
CA TYR A 563 17.36 8.76 -19.05
C TYR A 563 18.63 9.59 -19.04
N PHE A 564 18.84 10.33 -20.13
CA PHE A 564 19.92 11.28 -20.34
C PHE A 564 19.39 12.72 -20.51
N THR A 565 18.25 13.04 -19.90
CA THR A 565 17.62 14.37 -20.06
C THR A 565 18.56 15.48 -19.62
N ASP A 566 18.70 16.53 -20.44
CA ASP A 566 19.59 17.67 -20.20
C ASP A 566 21.06 17.25 -19.96
N CYS A 567 21.51 16.18 -20.62
CA CYS A 567 22.91 15.78 -20.68
C CYS A 567 23.48 16.20 -22.05
N PRO A 568 23.92 17.47 -22.24
CA PRO A 568 24.29 18.01 -23.56
C PRO A 568 25.49 17.31 -24.20
N LEU A 569 26.29 16.60 -23.40
CA LEU A 569 27.43 15.82 -23.87
C LEU A 569 27.02 14.44 -24.41
N VAL A 570 25.75 14.02 -24.34
CA VAL A 570 25.27 12.82 -25.03
C VAL A 570 25.02 13.19 -26.48
N ASP A 571 25.80 12.62 -27.39
CA ASP A 571 25.86 12.93 -28.82
C ASP A 571 25.53 11.71 -29.70
N ASP A 572 25.78 11.84 -31.00
CA ASP A 572 25.52 10.79 -31.99
C ASP A 572 26.34 9.52 -31.75
N ALA A 573 27.54 9.64 -31.19
CA ALA A 573 28.40 8.49 -30.89
C ALA A 573 27.78 7.65 -29.77
N ALA A 574 27.29 8.29 -28.71
CA ALA A 574 26.59 7.60 -27.63
C ALA A 574 25.28 6.96 -28.10
N ALA A 575 24.49 7.65 -28.93
CA ALA A 575 23.25 7.10 -29.50
C ALA A 575 23.51 5.90 -30.43
N SER A 576 24.53 6.00 -31.28
CA SER A 576 24.94 4.91 -32.18
C SER A 576 25.51 3.72 -31.43
N SER A 577 26.30 3.95 -30.38
CA SER A 577 26.82 2.91 -29.50
C SER A 577 25.68 2.18 -28.79
N LEU A 578 24.68 2.90 -28.26
CA LEU A 578 23.48 2.27 -27.73
C LEU A 578 22.75 1.44 -28.78
N GLY A 579 22.59 1.95 -30.00
CA GLY A 579 22.01 1.20 -31.12
C GLY A 579 22.73 -0.13 -31.36
N LYS A 580 24.07 -0.13 -31.41
CA LYS A 580 24.85 -1.37 -31.51
C LYS A 580 24.55 -2.32 -30.36
N SER A 581 24.54 -1.82 -29.13
CA SER A 581 24.27 -2.65 -27.95
C SER A 581 22.89 -3.30 -27.97
N LEU A 582 21.88 -2.56 -28.42
CA LEU A 582 20.50 -3.04 -28.50
C LEU A 582 20.33 -4.17 -29.53
N SER A 583 21.15 -4.20 -30.58
CA SER A 583 20.97 -5.12 -31.71
C SER A 583 21.00 -6.61 -31.35
N GLY A 584 21.64 -6.98 -30.24
CA GLY A 584 21.74 -8.35 -29.73
C GLY A 584 20.81 -8.68 -28.55
N MET A 585 19.91 -7.79 -28.16
CA MET A 585 19.10 -7.93 -26.94
C MET A 585 17.68 -8.45 -27.22
N ALA A 586 17.10 -9.17 -26.25
CA ALA A 586 15.71 -9.64 -26.27
C ALA A 586 14.81 -8.79 -25.35
N LEU A 587 14.75 -7.48 -25.64
CA LEU A 587 13.97 -6.53 -24.84
C LEU A 587 12.47 -6.62 -25.15
N HIS A 588 11.64 -6.67 -24.11
CA HIS A 588 10.18 -6.57 -24.20
C HIS A 588 9.68 -5.14 -24.01
N GLU A 589 10.37 -4.37 -23.16
CA GLU A 589 10.02 -2.98 -22.86
C GLU A 589 11.27 -2.09 -22.85
N SER A 590 11.18 -0.92 -23.49
CA SER A 590 12.20 0.11 -23.37
C SER A 590 11.66 1.52 -23.17
N ILE A 591 12.38 2.32 -22.38
CA ILE A 591 12.20 3.77 -22.32
C ILE A 591 13.57 4.43 -22.51
N LEU A 592 13.74 5.12 -23.62
CA LEU A 592 14.99 5.82 -23.95
C LEU A 592 14.72 7.31 -24.02
N CYS A 593 15.34 8.09 -23.13
CA CYS A 593 15.14 9.52 -23.07
C CYS A 593 16.44 10.28 -23.37
N PHE A 594 16.45 10.93 -24.53
CA PHE A 594 17.50 11.80 -25.04
C PHE A 594 17.06 13.28 -25.03
N SER A 595 16.03 13.64 -24.28
CA SER A 595 15.50 15.01 -24.31
C SER A 595 16.57 16.04 -23.90
N GLY A 596 16.74 17.11 -24.68
CA GLY A 596 17.74 18.15 -24.42
C GLY A 596 19.20 17.73 -24.68
N THR A 597 19.44 16.62 -25.38
CA THR A 597 20.80 16.20 -25.77
C THR A 597 21.21 16.77 -27.13
N ALA A 598 22.47 16.57 -27.53
CA ALA A 598 23.05 17.07 -28.78
C ALA A 598 22.87 16.12 -29.99
N ILE A 599 21.98 15.12 -29.88
CA ILE A 599 21.71 14.14 -30.92
C ILE A 599 21.18 14.79 -32.22
N THR A 600 21.68 14.31 -33.35
CA THR A 600 21.28 14.66 -34.71
C THR A 600 20.68 13.45 -35.43
N ASP A 601 20.27 13.64 -36.69
CA ASP A 601 19.75 12.56 -37.54
C ASP A 601 20.75 11.39 -37.66
N ALA A 602 22.06 11.65 -37.63
CA ALA A 602 23.07 10.59 -37.68
C ALA A 602 23.05 9.70 -36.43
N GLY A 603 22.88 10.28 -35.24
CA GLY A 603 22.72 9.53 -34.00
C GLY A 603 21.40 8.78 -33.96
N MET A 604 20.33 9.37 -34.49
CA MET A 604 19.04 8.67 -34.63
C MET A 604 19.17 7.46 -35.55
N ALA A 605 19.90 7.59 -36.66
CA ALA A 605 20.15 6.49 -37.59
C ALA A 605 20.86 5.32 -36.92
N GLY A 606 21.95 5.61 -36.18
CA GLY A 606 22.67 4.62 -35.40
C GLY A 606 21.79 3.93 -34.36
N LEU A 607 20.95 4.67 -33.65
CA LEU A 607 19.99 4.11 -32.69
C LEU A 607 18.95 3.20 -33.38
N CYS A 608 18.40 3.65 -34.51
CA CYS A 608 17.42 2.90 -35.32
C CYS A 608 17.98 1.61 -35.91
N GLN A 609 19.28 1.52 -36.18
CA GLN A 609 19.94 0.29 -36.59
C GLN A 609 19.84 -0.80 -35.52
N GLY A 610 19.88 -0.43 -34.25
CA GLY A 610 19.69 -1.34 -33.13
C GLY A 610 18.23 -1.69 -32.90
N LEU A 611 17.37 -0.66 -32.82
CA LEU A 611 15.97 -0.82 -32.46
C LEU A 611 15.22 -1.76 -33.40
N ARG A 612 15.53 -1.76 -34.69
CA ARG A 612 14.90 -2.65 -35.70
C ARG A 612 15.18 -4.14 -35.49
N CYS A 613 16.17 -4.50 -34.68
CA CYS A 613 16.55 -5.88 -34.39
C CYS A 613 15.81 -6.48 -33.18
N LEU A 614 15.05 -5.67 -32.43
CA LEU A 614 14.40 -6.07 -31.18
C LEU A 614 13.10 -6.84 -31.43
N ALA A 615 13.19 -8.07 -31.94
CA ALA A 615 12.03 -8.88 -32.36
C ALA A 615 10.99 -9.12 -31.24
N GLU A 616 11.44 -9.16 -29.98
CA GLU A 616 10.59 -9.37 -28.79
C GLU A 616 9.97 -8.08 -28.22
N MET A 617 10.25 -6.92 -28.82
CA MET A 617 9.80 -5.62 -28.31
C MET A 617 8.28 -5.48 -28.40
N GLN A 618 7.64 -5.28 -27.25
CA GLN A 618 6.20 -5.07 -27.15
C GLN A 618 5.85 -3.61 -26.89
N ARG A 619 6.68 -2.91 -26.11
CA ARG A 619 6.41 -1.53 -25.69
C ARG A 619 7.68 -0.68 -25.70
N THR A 620 7.69 0.40 -26.47
CA THR A 620 8.80 1.35 -26.42
C THR A 620 8.33 2.79 -26.28
N THR A 621 9.06 3.57 -25.48
CA THR A 621 8.89 5.01 -25.34
C THR A 621 10.20 5.71 -25.65
N LEU A 622 10.19 6.59 -26.65
CA LEU A 622 11.36 7.35 -27.10
C LEU A 622 11.10 8.84 -26.89
N ARG A 623 11.96 9.51 -26.13
CA ARG A 623 11.79 10.92 -25.76
C ARG A 623 12.94 11.76 -26.26
N PHE A 624 12.65 12.69 -27.17
CA PHE A 624 13.58 13.60 -27.83
C PHE A 624 13.16 15.07 -27.65
N ARG A 625 12.43 15.40 -26.58
CA ARG A 625 11.97 16.78 -26.35
C ARG A 625 13.15 17.74 -26.32
N GLY A 626 13.12 18.82 -27.08
CA GLY A 626 14.21 19.82 -27.11
C GLY A 626 15.46 19.40 -27.88
N CYS A 627 15.45 18.27 -28.61
CA CYS A 627 16.54 17.89 -29.51
C CYS A 627 16.48 18.72 -30.80
N HIS A 628 16.98 19.94 -30.77
CA HIS A 628 16.81 20.92 -31.84
C HIS A 628 17.52 20.58 -33.17
N ARG A 629 18.33 19.53 -33.21
CA ARG A 629 19.08 19.08 -34.40
C ARG A 629 18.44 17.89 -35.12
N LEU A 630 17.32 17.38 -34.61
CA LEU A 630 16.56 16.32 -35.28
C LEU A 630 15.61 16.91 -36.32
N THR A 631 15.58 16.29 -37.50
CA THR A 631 14.71 16.68 -38.62
C THR A 631 13.64 15.62 -38.89
N VAL A 632 12.76 15.88 -39.86
CA VAL A 632 11.73 14.91 -40.27
C VAL A 632 12.35 13.60 -40.77
N ALA A 633 13.57 13.62 -41.32
CA ALA A 633 14.28 12.43 -41.76
C ALA A 633 14.51 11.44 -40.61
N SER A 634 14.82 11.94 -39.41
CA SER A 634 15.02 11.10 -38.22
C SER A 634 13.73 10.37 -37.80
N LEU A 635 12.57 11.00 -37.99
CA LEU A 635 11.28 10.38 -37.68
C LEU A 635 10.86 9.36 -38.75
N GLN A 636 11.18 9.61 -40.02
CA GLN A 636 10.95 8.63 -41.09
C GLN A 636 11.76 7.36 -40.83
N GLU A 637 13.03 7.51 -40.52
CA GLU A 637 13.90 6.36 -40.20
C GLU A 637 13.44 5.62 -38.94
N LEU A 638 12.94 6.34 -37.93
CA LEU A 638 12.31 5.71 -36.77
C LEU A 638 11.06 4.91 -37.17
N GLY A 639 10.19 5.49 -38.00
CA GLY A 639 9.00 4.82 -38.52
C GLY A 639 9.33 3.53 -39.25
N GLU A 640 10.32 3.56 -40.14
CA GLU A 640 10.83 2.38 -40.85
C GLU A 640 11.36 1.33 -39.87
N ALA A 641 12.20 1.73 -38.92
CA ALA A 641 12.76 0.82 -37.92
C ALA A 641 11.69 0.17 -37.03
N MET A 642 10.61 0.88 -36.70
CA MET A 642 9.54 0.35 -35.85
C MET A 642 8.57 -0.53 -36.63
N SER A 643 8.40 -0.28 -37.93
CA SER A 643 7.47 -1.02 -38.80
C SER A 643 7.82 -2.51 -38.99
N VAL A 644 9.07 -2.88 -38.77
CA VAL A 644 9.55 -4.26 -38.91
C VAL A 644 9.44 -5.08 -37.62
N LEU A 645 9.01 -4.48 -36.51
CA LEU A 645 8.94 -5.16 -35.21
C LEU A 645 7.61 -5.93 -35.07
N PRO A 646 7.64 -7.28 -35.04
CA PRO A 646 6.43 -8.09 -35.19
C PRO A 646 5.52 -8.07 -33.96
N LEU A 647 6.07 -7.81 -32.77
CA LEU A 647 5.34 -7.87 -31.49
C LEU A 647 5.02 -6.49 -30.89
N LEU A 648 5.35 -5.40 -31.60
CA LEU A 648 5.21 -4.05 -31.07
C LEU A 648 3.74 -3.63 -30.93
N GLN A 649 3.26 -3.55 -29.70
CA GLN A 649 1.88 -3.19 -29.37
C GLN A 649 1.72 -1.72 -29.01
N LYS A 650 2.76 -1.10 -28.44
CA LYS A 650 2.72 0.29 -27.98
C LYS A 650 4.02 1.02 -28.30
N LEU A 651 3.90 2.05 -29.14
CA LEU A 651 4.96 3.00 -29.42
C LEU A 651 4.54 4.38 -28.91
N VAL A 652 5.38 5.01 -28.08
CA VAL A 652 5.22 6.41 -27.67
C VAL A 652 6.46 7.17 -28.10
N VAL A 653 6.28 8.24 -28.88
CA VAL A 653 7.38 9.13 -29.31
C VAL A 653 7.06 10.55 -28.86
N GLU A 654 8.00 11.19 -28.16
CA GLU A 654 7.87 12.56 -27.67
C GLU A 654 8.94 13.47 -28.31
N THR A 655 8.53 14.42 -29.16
CA THR A 655 9.43 15.31 -29.94
C THR A 655 9.19 16.80 -29.68
N GLY A 656 8.47 17.13 -28.60
CA GLY A 656 8.09 18.51 -28.31
C GLY A 656 9.30 19.46 -28.23
N LYS A 657 9.10 20.75 -28.56
CA LYS A 657 10.16 21.78 -28.52
C LYS A 657 11.39 21.48 -29.44
N CYS A 658 11.31 20.57 -30.42
CA CYS A 658 12.34 20.43 -31.47
C CYS A 658 12.13 21.49 -32.57
N ARG A 659 13.15 22.31 -32.86
CA ARG A 659 13.01 23.47 -33.78
C ARG A 659 12.77 23.07 -35.23
N GLN A 660 13.34 21.95 -35.66
CA GLN A 660 13.32 21.48 -37.05
C GLN A 660 12.21 20.46 -37.33
N LEU A 661 11.36 20.16 -36.32
CA LEU A 661 10.21 19.28 -36.46
C LEU A 661 8.92 20.10 -36.50
N PRO A 662 7.98 19.82 -37.42
CA PRO A 662 6.75 20.58 -37.52
C PRO A 662 5.89 20.44 -36.25
N ARG A 663 5.23 21.52 -35.83
CA ARG A 663 4.37 21.53 -34.62
C ARG A 663 3.24 20.49 -34.67
N SER A 664 2.79 20.09 -35.88
CA SER A 664 1.79 19.04 -36.10
C SER A 664 2.25 17.62 -35.73
N HIS A 665 3.56 17.38 -35.71
CA HIS A 665 4.17 16.07 -35.41
C HIS A 665 4.43 15.88 -33.91
N ALA A 666 4.16 16.89 -33.07
CA ALA A 666 4.30 16.84 -31.62
C ALA A 666 3.17 16.05 -30.90
N ARG A 667 2.51 15.11 -31.59
CA ARG A 667 1.38 14.35 -31.03
C ARG A 667 1.89 13.12 -30.29
N ARG A 668 1.33 12.90 -29.09
CA ARG A 668 1.45 11.66 -28.33
C ARG A 668 0.74 10.55 -29.13
N PHE A 669 1.49 9.76 -29.88
CA PHE A 669 0.95 8.56 -30.53
C PHE A 669 0.76 7.49 -29.45
N ALA A 670 -0.47 7.05 -29.25
CA ALA A 670 -0.81 5.91 -28.39
C ALA A 670 -1.87 5.10 -29.14
N GLY A 671 -1.46 4.01 -29.78
CA GLY A 671 -2.33 3.11 -30.52
C GLY A 671 -1.58 1.88 -31.03
N PRO A 672 -2.28 0.84 -31.53
CA PRO A 672 -1.68 -0.29 -32.22
C PRO A 672 -0.79 0.20 -33.38
N CYS A 673 0.34 -0.49 -33.62
CA CYS A 673 1.38 -0.05 -34.56
C CYS A 673 0.81 0.35 -35.95
N GLU A 674 -0.20 -0.36 -36.44
CA GLU A 674 -0.91 -0.09 -37.70
C GLU A 674 -1.57 1.30 -37.78
N GLN A 675 -2.10 1.83 -36.66
CA GLN A 675 -2.76 3.15 -36.64
C GLN A 675 -1.75 4.31 -36.60
N VAL A 676 -0.55 4.09 -36.04
CA VAL A 676 0.51 5.10 -35.95
C VAL A 676 1.20 5.26 -37.31
N LEU A 677 1.45 4.15 -38.01
CA LEU A 677 2.08 4.11 -39.33
C LEU A 677 1.14 4.53 -40.48
N ALA A 678 -0.19 4.39 -40.29
CA ALA A 678 -1.22 4.82 -41.26
C ALA A 678 -1.63 6.30 -41.12
N SER A 679 -1.09 7.04 -40.15
CA SER A 679 -1.38 8.46 -39.97
C SER A 679 -0.91 9.28 -41.18
N PRO A 680 -1.73 10.20 -41.73
CA PRO A 680 -1.35 11.07 -42.86
C PRO A 680 -0.07 11.88 -42.64
N ALA A 681 0.37 12.03 -41.38
CA ALA A 681 1.60 12.73 -41.00
C ALA A 681 2.91 11.95 -41.30
N PHE A 682 2.85 10.63 -41.48
CA PHE A 682 4.01 9.77 -41.77
C PHE A 682 4.24 9.52 -43.27
N GLN A 683 3.21 9.64 -44.10
CA GLN A 683 3.25 9.17 -45.50
C GLN A 683 3.52 10.23 -46.58
N ARG A 684 3.67 11.53 -46.24
CA ARG A 684 3.93 12.57 -47.26
C ARG A 684 5.11 13.45 -46.90
N GLY A 685 6.17 13.37 -47.71
CA GLY A 685 7.02 14.52 -47.99
C GLY A 685 6.37 15.40 -49.06
N VAL A 686 6.64 16.72 -48.98
CA VAL A 686 6.42 17.77 -50.01
C VAL A 686 4.99 18.37 -50.08
N PRO A 687 4.77 19.64 -50.50
CA PRO A 687 5.42 20.94 -50.22
C PRO A 687 4.44 21.96 -49.57
N ASP A 688 4.93 23.19 -49.34
CA ASP A 688 4.21 24.41 -48.95
C ASP A 688 2.77 24.55 -49.48
N VAL A 689 1.85 24.94 -48.58
CA VAL A 689 0.58 25.60 -48.93
C VAL A 689 0.41 26.80 -47.98
N PRO A 690 0.02 27.99 -48.48
CA PRO A 690 0.14 29.23 -47.74
C PRO A 690 -0.94 29.39 -46.66
N ASP A 691 -0.58 30.14 -45.63
CA ASP A 691 -1.50 30.80 -44.71
C ASP A 691 -2.63 31.50 -45.46
N GLN A 692 -3.87 31.11 -45.18
CA GLN A 692 -5.07 31.97 -45.19
C GLN A 692 -6.31 31.09 -45.01
N ILE A 693 -6.87 31.06 -43.79
CA ILE A 693 -8.30 31.32 -43.54
C ILE A 693 -8.37 31.98 -42.16
N SER A 694 -8.47 33.31 -42.17
CA SER A 694 -8.96 34.13 -41.07
C SER A 694 -10.48 33.99 -40.98
N ASP A 695 -10.99 33.60 -39.82
CA ASP A 695 -12.39 33.82 -39.46
C ASP A 695 -12.45 34.73 -38.21
N PRO A 696 -12.95 35.97 -38.34
CA PRO A 696 -12.97 36.96 -37.28
C PRO A 696 -14.32 36.92 -36.56
N SER A 697 -14.41 36.16 -35.46
CA SER A 697 -15.54 36.33 -34.53
C SER A 697 -15.22 35.85 -33.11
N CYS A 698 -14.47 36.66 -32.36
CA CYS A 698 -14.69 36.83 -30.92
C CYS A 698 -13.95 38.08 -30.42
N SER A 699 -14.72 39.05 -29.94
CA SER A 699 -14.25 40.32 -29.37
C SER A 699 -13.57 40.13 -28.00
N PRO A 700 -12.59 40.98 -27.65
CA PRO A 700 -11.83 40.88 -26.40
C PRO A 700 -12.51 41.67 -25.29
N SER A 701 -13.21 41.01 -24.36
CA SER A 701 -13.59 41.64 -23.09
C SER A 701 -14.23 40.65 -22.12
N SER A 702 -13.42 40.05 -21.23
CA SER A 702 -13.75 39.82 -19.81
C SER A 702 -12.68 38.95 -19.14
N CYS A 703 -11.49 39.49 -18.89
CA CYS A 703 -10.62 38.96 -17.84
C CYS A 703 -10.96 39.70 -16.55
N ALA A 704 -11.90 39.16 -15.78
CA ALA A 704 -12.06 39.51 -14.38
C ALA A 704 -11.18 38.55 -13.56
N SER A 705 -10.20 39.15 -12.87
CA SER A 705 -9.38 38.65 -11.77
C SER A 705 -9.69 37.22 -11.27
N GLN A 706 -8.84 36.25 -11.64
CA GLN A 706 -8.64 35.05 -10.84
C GLN A 706 -7.57 35.32 -9.77
N PRO A 707 -7.72 34.84 -8.53
CA PRO A 707 -6.68 34.98 -7.52
C PRO A 707 -5.46 34.12 -7.90
N LEU A 708 -4.27 34.62 -7.59
CA LEU A 708 -2.99 33.96 -7.87
C LEU A 708 -2.89 32.58 -7.18
N ASP A 709 -2.10 31.69 -7.79
CA ASP A 709 -1.62 30.47 -7.14
C ASP A 709 -0.90 30.84 -5.82
N PRO A 710 -1.23 30.22 -4.68
CA PRO A 710 -0.61 30.47 -3.38
C PRO A 710 0.93 30.42 -3.37
N LYS A 711 1.53 29.72 -4.34
CA LYS A 711 2.99 29.64 -4.50
C LYS A 711 3.60 30.93 -5.06
N ALA A 712 2.89 31.64 -5.92
CA ALA A 712 3.35 32.91 -6.46
C ALA A 712 3.32 34.02 -5.40
N GLU A 713 2.29 34.00 -4.54
CA GLU A 713 2.13 34.93 -3.42
C GLU A 713 3.20 34.73 -2.34
N ALA A 714 3.62 33.47 -2.11
CA ALA A 714 4.73 33.13 -1.23
C ALA A 714 6.09 33.67 -1.72
N VAL A 715 6.31 33.69 -3.04
CA VAL A 715 7.56 34.19 -3.65
C VAL A 715 7.63 35.71 -3.63
N VAL A 716 6.52 36.41 -3.88
CA VAL A 716 6.44 37.87 -3.77
C VAL A 716 6.69 38.32 -2.33
N ARG A 717 6.14 37.60 -1.33
CA ARG A 717 6.48 37.83 0.09
C ARG A 717 7.95 37.61 0.39
N LEU A 718 8.52 36.49 -0.07
CA LEU A 718 9.93 36.16 0.16
C LEU A 718 10.85 37.27 -0.38
N PHE A 719 10.56 37.79 -1.58
CA PHE A 719 11.33 38.88 -2.17
C PHE A 719 11.16 40.23 -1.42
N GLN A 720 9.94 40.57 -1.00
CA GLN A 720 9.67 41.78 -0.20
C GLN A 720 10.37 41.74 1.16
N GLU A 721 10.60 40.55 1.71
CA GLU A 721 11.27 40.34 3.01
C GLU A 721 12.81 40.29 2.90
N THR A 722 13.38 39.79 1.79
CA THR A 722 14.83 39.54 1.68
C THR A 722 15.60 40.53 0.82
N GLY A 723 14.94 41.29 -0.07
CA GLY A 723 15.57 42.31 -0.92
C GLY A 723 16.58 41.78 -1.96
N ALA A 724 16.71 40.47 -2.13
CA ALA A 724 17.57 39.84 -3.13
C ALA A 724 16.99 38.50 -3.59
N LEU A 725 16.86 38.35 -4.92
CA LEU A 725 16.59 37.08 -5.62
C LEU A 725 17.81 36.78 -6.48
N GLU A 726 18.46 35.64 -6.26
CA GLU A 726 19.52 35.18 -7.15
C GLU A 726 18.89 34.78 -8.51
N PRO A 727 19.56 35.03 -9.66
CA PRO A 727 19.00 34.74 -10.99
C PRO A 727 18.55 33.29 -11.18
N GLU A 728 19.16 32.34 -10.46
CA GLU A 728 18.86 30.91 -10.54
C GLU A 728 17.51 30.55 -9.89
N ASP A 729 17.12 31.26 -8.82
CA ASP A 729 15.82 31.11 -8.15
C ASP A 729 14.69 31.68 -8.99
N LEU A 730 15.00 32.74 -9.75
CA LEU A 730 14.07 33.36 -10.68
C LEU A 730 13.64 32.39 -11.79
N TYR A 731 14.60 31.67 -12.41
CA TYR A 731 14.29 30.67 -13.45
C TYR A 731 13.47 29.46 -12.93
N ALA A 732 13.60 29.12 -11.64
CA ALA A 732 12.80 28.07 -11.03
C ALA A 732 11.34 28.51 -10.81
N VAL A 733 11.13 29.76 -10.38
CA VAL A 733 9.81 30.38 -10.24
C VAL A 733 9.14 30.57 -11.61
N LEU A 734 9.89 31.01 -12.62
CA LEU A 734 9.42 31.16 -14.00
C LEU A 734 8.91 29.85 -14.60
N ARG A 735 9.60 28.74 -14.34
CA ARG A 735 9.15 27.40 -14.77
C ARG A 735 7.93 26.89 -14.00
N ALA A 736 7.72 27.35 -12.77
CA ALA A 736 6.53 27.02 -12.01
C ALA A 736 5.29 27.79 -12.50
N LEU A 737 5.47 29.00 -13.07
CA LEU A 737 4.43 29.86 -13.63
C LEU A 737 4.17 29.61 -15.14
N GLU A 738 5.03 28.84 -15.83
CA GLU A 738 4.87 28.43 -17.25
C GLU A 738 3.45 27.90 -17.61
N PRO A 739 2.71 27.19 -16.73
CA PRO A 739 1.36 26.72 -17.06
C PRO A 739 0.26 27.79 -17.02
N THR A 740 0.51 28.94 -16.38
CA THR A 740 -0.51 29.96 -16.08
C THR A 740 -0.34 31.27 -16.86
N LEU A 741 0.79 31.45 -17.55
CA LEU A 741 1.08 32.64 -18.34
C LEU A 741 0.63 32.47 -19.80
N SER A 742 0.15 33.57 -20.41
CA SER A 742 -0.03 33.62 -21.86
C SER A 742 1.33 33.54 -22.57
N GLN A 743 1.35 33.03 -23.80
CA GLN A 743 2.60 32.84 -24.54
C GLN A 743 3.36 34.16 -24.79
N GLU A 744 2.63 35.26 -25.00
CA GLU A 744 3.23 36.61 -25.16
C GLU A 744 3.87 37.11 -23.86
N SER A 745 3.20 36.88 -22.73
CA SER A 745 3.71 37.22 -21.39
C SER A 745 4.98 36.42 -21.05
N TYR A 746 5.01 35.13 -21.42
CA TYR A 746 6.18 34.29 -21.21
C TYR A 746 7.39 34.75 -22.05
N GLU A 747 7.17 35.10 -23.32
CA GLU A 747 8.24 35.56 -24.22
C GLU A 747 8.81 36.93 -23.80
N GLN A 748 7.99 37.83 -23.24
CA GLN A 748 8.46 39.09 -22.67
C GLN A 748 9.29 38.89 -21.40
N LEU A 749 8.88 37.92 -20.57
CA LEU A 749 9.53 37.58 -19.31
C LEU A 749 10.86 36.84 -19.52
N GLU A 750 10.94 36.00 -20.54
CA GLU A 750 12.18 35.33 -20.97
C GLU A 750 13.21 36.37 -21.46
N LYS A 751 12.77 37.37 -22.24
CA LYS A 751 13.61 38.52 -22.65
C LYS A 751 14.10 39.37 -21.46
N ALA A 752 13.26 39.56 -20.44
CA ALA A 752 13.66 40.27 -19.23
C ALA A 752 14.63 39.45 -18.37
N ALA A 753 14.48 38.12 -18.31
CA ALA A 753 15.40 37.23 -17.61
C ALA A 753 16.79 37.14 -18.29
N GLU A 754 16.86 37.33 -19.61
CA GLU A 754 18.12 37.41 -20.37
C GLU A 754 18.93 38.68 -20.06
N SER A 755 18.28 39.77 -19.63
CA SER A 755 18.96 41.04 -19.29
C SER A 755 19.64 41.01 -17.92
N LYS A 756 19.33 40.02 -17.07
CA LYS A 756 19.76 39.88 -15.66
C LYS A 756 19.43 41.09 -14.77
N ASP A 757 18.49 41.95 -15.20
CA ASP A 757 18.07 43.11 -14.43
C ASP A 757 16.88 42.75 -13.53
N ALA A 758 17.19 42.44 -12.27
CA ALA A 758 16.19 42.04 -11.28
C ALA A 758 15.12 43.12 -11.03
N GLU A 759 15.44 44.40 -11.23
CA GLU A 759 14.50 45.51 -11.02
C GLU A 759 13.46 45.59 -12.16
N GLN A 760 13.88 45.24 -13.39
CA GLN A 760 13.02 45.19 -14.57
C GLN A 760 12.05 44.01 -14.53
N ILE A 761 12.51 42.86 -14.03
CA ILE A 761 11.69 41.64 -13.85
C ILE A 761 10.64 41.86 -12.75
N LEU A 762 11.01 42.57 -11.68
CA LEU A 762 10.08 42.92 -10.62
C LEU A 762 9.00 43.91 -11.08
N ARG A 763 9.37 44.94 -11.87
CA ARG A 763 8.39 45.86 -12.48
C ARG A 763 7.40 45.12 -13.35
N TRP A 764 7.86 44.14 -14.13
CA TRP A 764 6.98 43.33 -14.96
C TRP A 764 6.02 42.46 -14.12
N LEU A 765 6.51 41.82 -13.05
CA LEU A 765 5.66 41.03 -12.15
C LEU A 765 4.61 41.88 -11.42
N LEU A 766 4.93 43.15 -11.13
CA LEU A 766 4.01 44.12 -10.54
C LEU A 766 3.02 44.70 -11.58
N ASP A 767 3.43 44.89 -12.84
CA ASP A 767 2.54 45.35 -13.93
C ASP A 767 1.54 44.26 -14.35
N VAL A 768 1.91 42.97 -14.27
CA VAL A 768 1.00 41.84 -14.48
C VAL A 768 -0.03 41.71 -13.33
N GLN A 769 0.18 42.41 -12.21
CA GLN A 769 -0.72 42.46 -11.05
C GLN A 769 -1.80 43.57 -11.15
N ALA A 770 -1.66 44.56 -12.04
CA ALA A 770 -2.59 45.68 -12.25
C ALA A 770 -3.54 45.43 -13.43
#